data_AF-A0A7W7MUL8-F1
#
_entry.id   AF-A0A7W7MUL8-F1
#
_cell.length_a   1.000
_cell.length_b   1.000
_cell.length_c   1.000
_cell.angle_alpha   90.00
_cell.angle_beta   90.00
_cell.angle_gamma   90.00
#
_symmetry.space_group_name_H-M   'P 1'
#
loop_
_entity.id
_entity.type
_entity.pdbx_description
1 polymer ?
#
loop_
_entity_poly.entity_id
_entity_poly.type
_entity_poly.pdbx_seq_one_letter_code
_entity_poly.pdbx_strand_id
1 'polypeptide(L)'
;MRRTVALVAALITAMVGASAGPAGAAPKSSYTFLHPGGQPRLAEKVPVNVVFLGYEPNEVGKAAYLSGLPRAYEPVVRSRLIYGQTEKLGIRYTYDYRVTYANRSYEDKFFKRLGALATPAPLTAFQTAYNEQAKNVKDITSNNFIDAPSVEKWLATHPPAGVDTRRNTVFFINWYGRADFKFHVYTKIGEPDPDTGYDFGKQRDSRKIIAWGGTTADDEETGLGSTRRVWFHDLSAGPESWTSNFDVDNPDLDGDGVVDYRMPPSWEYTAGGFRSPSALAGDLSLITRYVALNLLMTTSPLYPVELPTPEPPKSINIDSNTYEGWPGVDASRQYVKPKLVVDELAELRWRNRLDFDSQDLPYDAKAQECYLGVLTDESCYPDSGYPAFANLYLYNWANLDRTRDDQGRVDYELPVFNYAVGAGVGVPALGFADDNYVDGTQTGVFCFISPEVVQSGYGLTTTQIHEVGHHLGMSHPHDGYDSETGVDYGPEGEFLFANAGDESNSMMSYIDVNWDFSQFDRDNSDRFLTAAYYEAANRLAADVVGSSGASRARSGLRAADVLLGLAVKAFAKHDYRAAYAFAEGAYRQVVAAASRAGVDAAGPARTMAAEADAARRTGAAVHDPHEFIDTLAPDSPRSQP
;
A
#
# COMPACT_ATOMS: atom_id res chain seq x y z
N MET A 1 3.19 13.36 -86.78
CA MET A 1 4.60 13.37 -86.31
C MET A 1 4.76 12.13 -85.42
N ARG A 2 5.34 11.01 -85.89
CA ARG A 2 6.80 10.68 -85.82
C ARG A 2 7.34 10.97 -84.41
N ARG A 3 7.88 10.06 -83.59
CA ARG A 3 8.47 8.70 -83.68
C ARG A 3 8.51 8.17 -82.22
N THR A 4 8.26 6.89 -81.90
CA THR A 4 9.26 5.80 -81.75
C THR A 4 10.53 6.22 -80.97
N VAL A 5 11.12 5.49 -80.02
CA VAL A 5 11.30 4.04 -79.80
C VAL A 5 12.03 3.88 -78.43
N ALA A 6 11.61 2.95 -77.56
CA ALA A 6 12.35 1.72 -77.18
C ALA A 6 13.48 1.92 -76.12
N LEU A 7 13.95 0.96 -75.32
CA LEU A 7 13.75 -0.49 -75.11
C LEU A 7 14.50 -0.81 -73.77
N VAL A 8 13.99 -1.75 -72.95
CA VAL A 8 14.67 -2.94 -72.34
C VAL A 8 16.03 -2.70 -71.60
N ALA A 9 16.29 -3.15 -70.36
CA ALA A 9 16.12 -4.50 -69.82
C ALA A 9 16.26 -4.57 -68.27
N ALA A 10 15.66 -5.64 -67.74
CA ALA A 10 15.79 -6.32 -66.46
C ALA A 10 17.07 -6.14 -65.60
N LEU A 11 16.86 -6.10 -64.27
CA LEU A 11 17.55 -6.99 -63.34
C LEU A 11 16.73 -7.18 -62.04
N ILE A 12 16.48 -8.44 -61.72
CA ILE A 12 15.89 -8.91 -60.45
C ILE A 12 17.01 -8.92 -59.40
N THR A 13 16.83 -8.23 -58.27
CA THR A 13 17.40 -8.65 -56.99
C THR A 13 16.53 -8.11 -55.85
N ALA A 14 16.16 -9.01 -54.95
CA ALA A 14 15.31 -8.78 -53.80
C ALA A 14 15.96 -7.83 -52.77
N MET A 15 15.16 -6.96 -52.15
CA MET A 15 15.23 -6.73 -50.71
C MET A 15 13.85 -6.32 -50.18
N VAL A 16 13.45 -7.06 -49.15
CA VAL A 16 12.33 -6.82 -48.26
C VAL A 16 12.47 -5.42 -47.65
N GLY A 17 11.51 -4.56 -47.96
CA GLY A 17 11.32 -3.26 -47.32
C GLY A 17 9.89 -3.19 -46.82
N ALA A 18 9.62 -3.84 -45.68
CA ALA A 18 8.43 -3.58 -44.89
C ALA A 18 8.52 -2.13 -44.39
N SER A 19 7.85 -1.23 -45.10
CA SER A 19 7.69 0.15 -44.68
C SER A 19 6.70 0.16 -43.52
N ALA A 20 7.18 0.64 -42.36
CA ALA A 20 6.38 1.00 -41.22
C ALA A 20 5.27 1.97 -41.67
N GLY A 21 4.04 1.46 -41.74
CA GLY A 21 2.85 2.29 -41.84
C GLY A 21 2.56 2.94 -40.47
N PRO A 22 1.89 4.11 -40.45
CA PRO A 22 1.48 4.73 -39.20
C PRO A 22 0.56 3.79 -38.44
N ALA A 23 0.78 3.66 -37.13
CA ALA A 23 -0.03 2.88 -36.20
C ALA A 23 -1.53 3.07 -36.51
N GLY A 24 -2.16 1.99 -36.96
CA GLY A 24 -3.56 1.99 -37.37
C GLY A 24 -4.43 2.42 -36.20
N ALA A 25 -5.18 3.51 -36.37
CA ALA A 25 -6.26 3.85 -35.47
C ALA A 25 -7.21 2.64 -35.38
N ALA A 26 -7.35 2.07 -34.18
CA ALA A 26 -8.31 1.02 -33.90
C ALA A 26 -9.70 1.44 -34.44
N PRO A 27 -10.45 0.55 -35.10
CA PRO A 27 -11.80 0.86 -35.57
C PRO A 27 -12.61 1.41 -34.39
N LYS A 28 -13.33 2.53 -34.58
CA LYS A 28 -14.21 3.09 -33.54
C LYS A 28 -15.10 1.98 -33.00
N SER A 29 -14.80 1.55 -31.77
CA SER A 29 -15.56 0.55 -31.03
C SER A 29 -17.04 0.93 -31.07
N SER A 30 -17.92 -0.02 -31.39
CA SER A 30 -19.38 0.17 -31.29
C SER A 30 -19.87 0.21 -29.84
N TYR A 31 -18.96 0.05 -28.88
CA TYR A 31 -19.23 -0.03 -27.45
C TYR A 31 -18.85 1.29 -26.77
N THR A 32 -19.59 1.66 -25.73
CA THR A 32 -19.41 2.97 -25.07
C THR A 32 -18.30 2.92 -24.02
N PHE A 33 -18.22 1.83 -23.27
CA PHE A 33 -17.31 1.58 -22.17
C PHE A 33 -16.31 0.46 -22.51
N LEU A 34 -16.73 -0.63 -23.15
CA LEU A 34 -15.79 -1.66 -23.60
C LEU A 34 -14.89 -1.08 -24.71
N HIS A 35 -13.58 -1.14 -24.50
CA HIS A 35 -12.59 -0.62 -25.42
C HIS A 35 -11.64 -1.74 -25.82
N PRO A 36 -12.01 -2.59 -26.81
CA PRO A 36 -11.15 -3.69 -27.24
C PRO A 36 -9.70 -3.23 -27.51
N GLY A 37 -8.74 -3.76 -26.75
CA GLY A 37 -7.31 -3.46 -26.81
C GLY A 37 -6.89 -2.13 -26.18
N GLY A 38 -7.80 -1.38 -25.56
CA GLY A 38 -7.53 -0.12 -24.90
C GLY A 38 -7.39 -0.23 -23.38
N GLN A 39 -6.77 0.78 -22.78
CA GLN A 39 -6.66 0.93 -21.33
C GLN A 39 -8.03 1.23 -20.67
N PRO A 40 -8.23 0.85 -19.40
CA PRO A 40 -9.34 1.34 -18.59
C PRO A 40 -9.41 2.87 -18.59
N ARG A 41 -10.61 3.40 -18.39
CA ARG A 41 -10.85 4.85 -18.30
C ARG A 41 -11.71 5.14 -17.08
N LEU A 42 -11.15 4.90 -15.90
CA LEU A 42 -11.79 5.19 -14.63
C LEU A 42 -11.43 6.62 -14.22
N ALA A 43 -12.41 7.51 -14.25
CA ALA A 43 -12.23 8.89 -13.82
C ALA A 43 -13.14 9.16 -12.62
N GLU A 44 -12.57 9.72 -11.55
CA GLU A 44 -13.28 10.03 -10.32
C GLU A 44 -12.97 11.44 -9.85
N LYS A 45 -14.03 12.11 -9.35
CA LYS A 45 -13.91 13.36 -8.62
C LYS A 45 -14.01 13.05 -7.13
N VAL A 46 -12.87 12.94 -6.47
CA VAL A 46 -12.72 12.50 -5.08
C VAL A 46 -13.05 13.68 -4.13
N PRO A 47 -14.14 13.62 -3.36
CA PRO A 47 -14.47 14.61 -2.35
C PRO A 47 -13.58 14.41 -1.14
N VAL A 48 -12.85 15.46 -0.77
CA VAL A 48 -11.95 15.46 0.39
C VAL A 48 -12.43 16.54 1.36
N ASN A 49 -13.03 16.13 2.47
CA ASN A 49 -13.37 17.04 3.55
C ASN A 49 -12.13 17.27 4.41
N VAL A 50 -11.82 18.51 4.72
CA VAL A 50 -10.77 18.90 5.66
C VAL A 50 -11.44 19.71 6.75
N VAL A 51 -11.36 19.23 7.97
CA VAL A 51 -12.00 19.83 9.13
C VAL A 51 -10.94 20.28 10.12
N PHE A 52 -10.85 21.58 10.34
CA PHE A 52 -10.01 22.17 11.38
C PHE A 52 -10.83 22.29 12.68
N LEU A 53 -10.37 21.64 13.74
CA LEU A 53 -10.94 21.65 15.09
C LEU A 53 -9.97 22.34 16.05
N GLY A 54 -10.35 23.49 16.61
CA GLY A 54 -9.47 24.26 17.50
C GLY A 54 -8.40 25.09 16.77
N TYR A 55 -8.59 25.35 15.47
CA TYR A 55 -7.81 26.32 14.72
C TYR A 55 -8.70 27.46 14.24
N GLU A 56 -8.18 28.67 14.30
CA GLU A 56 -8.84 29.84 13.75
C GLU A 56 -8.43 30.09 12.28
N PRO A 57 -9.31 30.65 11.42
CA PRO A 57 -9.00 30.90 10.01
C PRO A 57 -7.80 31.81 9.75
N ASN A 58 -7.39 32.62 10.73
CA ASN A 58 -6.19 33.47 10.65
C ASN A 58 -4.90 32.71 11.02
N GLU A 59 -4.98 31.59 11.74
CA GLU A 59 -3.84 30.72 12.04
C GLU A 59 -3.57 29.79 10.87
N VAL A 60 -4.62 29.15 10.36
CA VAL A 60 -4.55 28.28 9.18
C VAL A 60 -5.34 28.92 8.06
N GLY A 61 -4.69 29.78 7.28
CA GLY A 61 -5.34 30.46 6.16
C GLY A 61 -5.73 29.49 5.04
N LYS A 62 -7.03 29.40 4.71
CA LYS A 62 -7.56 28.49 3.67
C LYS A 62 -6.80 28.57 2.34
N ALA A 63 -6.45 29.77 1.89
CA ALA A 63 -5.75 29.94 0.61
C ALA A 63 -4.31 29.40 0.66
N ALA A 64 -3.60 29.63 1.78
CA ALA A 64 -2.25 29.11 1.98
C ALA A 64 -2.26 27.58 2.07
N TYR A 65 -3.17 27.02 2.88
CA TYR A 65 -3.35 25.58 3.01
C TYR A 65 -3.67 24.91 1.66
N LEU A 66 -4.65 25.42 0.91
CA LEU A 66 -5.03 24.85 -0.39
C LEU A 66 -3.95 25.00 -1.47
N SER A 67 -2.97 25.89 -1.29
CA SER A 67 -1.91 26.11 -2.27
C SER A 67 -0.89 24.98 -2.32
N GLY A 68 -0.77 24.20 -1.24
CA GLY A 68 0.11 23.03 -1.16
C GLY A 68 -0.53 21.73 -1.63
N LEU A 69 -1.83 21.72 -1.93
CA LEU A 69 -2.56 20.49 -2.28
C LEU A 69 -2.57 20.22 -3.79
N PRO A 70 -2.47 18.93 -4.18
CA PRO A 70 -2.48 18.57 -5.59
C PRO A 70 -3.88 18.72 -6.21
N ARG A 71 -3.97 18.88 -7.53
CA ARG A 71 -5.28 18.99 -8.20
C ARG A 71 -5.83 17.65 -8.68
N ALA A 72 -4.95 16.72 -8.98
CA ALA A 72 -5.25 15.45 -9.59
C ALA A 72 -4.23 14.42 -9.14
N TYR A 73 -4.57 13.14 -9.32
CA TYR A 73 -3.65 12.06 -9.08
C TYR A 73 -3.86 10.92 -10.08
N GLU A 74 -2.78 10.31 -10.54
CA GLU A 74 -2.79 9.15 -11.43
C GLU A 74 -1.89 8.05 -10.83
N PRO A 75 -2.47 6.98 -10.27
CA PRO A 75 -1.69 5.92 -9.65
C PRO A 75 -0.89 5.14 -10.68
N VAL A 76 0.26 4.63 -10.23
CA VAL A 76 1.18 3.78 -10.99
C VAL A 76 1.52 2.54 -10.17
N VAL A 77 2.02 1.48 -10.81
CA VAL A 77 2.63 0.37 -10.08
C VAL A 77 4.04 0.79 -9.66
N ARG A 78 4.30 0.90 -8.35
CA ARG A 78 5.54 1.48 -7.83
C ARG A 78 6.75 0.58 -8.06
N SER A 79 6.61 -0.73 -7.93
CA SER A 79 7.69 -1.70 -8.18
C SER A 79 8.27 -1.60 -9.59
N ARG A 80 7.55 -1.01 -10.56
CA ARG A 80 8.02 -0.77 -11.94
C ARG A 80 8.99 0.40 -12.05
N LEU A 81 8.89 1.38 -11.15
CA LEU A 81 9.58 2.67 -11.28
C LEU A 81 11.09 2.53 -11.23
N ILE A 82 11.61 1.69 -10.33
CA ILE A 82 13.05 1.41 -10.19
C ILE A 82 13.64 0.79 -11.48
N TYR A 83 12.86 -0.01 -12.21
CA TYR A 83 13.24 -0.59 -13.49
C TYR A 83 13.08 0.40 -14.67
N GLY A 84 12.84 1.69 -14.39
CA GLY A 84 12.61 2.72 -15.40
C GLY A 84 11.29 2.56 -16.16
N GLN A 85 10.34 1.81 -15.59
CA GLN A 85 9.04 1.55 -16.20
C GLN A 85 7.94 2.33 -15.47
N THR A 86 7.01 2.90 -16.23
CA THR A 86 5.82 3.55 -15.66
C THR A 86 4.59 2.81 -16.14
N GLU A 87 4.06 1.96 -15.28
CA GLU A 87 2.82 1.24 -15.52
C GLU A 87 1.65 1.98 -14.89
N LYS A 88 0.71 2.41 -15.73
CA LYS A 88 -0.48 3.17 -15.30
C LYS A 88 -1.68 2.23 -15.18
N LEU A 89 -2.48 2.41 -14.13
CA LEU A 89 -3.68 1.60 -13.90
C LEU A 89 -4.89 2.02 -14.78
N GLY A 90 -4.82 3.15 -15.49
CA GLY A 90 -5.99 3.70 -16.20
C GLY A 90 -7.05 4.31 -15.26
N ILE A 91 -6.63 4.67 -14.04
CA ILE A 91 -7.41 5.44 -13.05
C ILE A 91 -6.92 6.89 -13.04
N ARG A 92 -7.84 7.85 -12.95
CA ARG A 92 -7.51 9.26 -12.79
C ARG A 92 -8.42 9.91 -11.74
N TYR A 93 -7.81 10.47 -10.71
CA TYR A 93 -8.49 11.24 -9.69
C TYR A 93 -8.40 12.74 -9.98
N THR A 94 -9.44 13.46 -9.59
CA THR A 94 -9.44 14.91 -9.42
C THR A 94 -10.00 15.23 -8.05
N TYR A 95 -9.37 16.11 -7.30
CA TYR A 95 -9.77 16.36 -5.91
C TYR A 95 -10.78 17.51 -5.80
N ASP A 96 -11.78 17.34 -4.93
CA ASP A 96 -12.80 18.33 -4.56
C ASP A 96 -12.66 18.68 -3.07
N TYR A 97 -11.73 19.57 -2.75
CA TYR A 97 -11.45 19.94 -1.37
C TYR A 97 -12.56 20.80 -0.75
N ARG A 98 -13.00 20.41 0.45
CA ARG A 98 -13.94 21.15 1.27
C ARG A 98 -13.36 21.43 2.64
N VAL A 99 -12.83 22.64 2.80
CA VAL A 99 -12.29 23.12 4.07
C VAL A 99 -13.40 23.67 4.96
N THR A 100 -13.50 23.14 6.17
CA THR A 100 -14.44 23.53 7.24
C THR A 100 -13.66 23.86 8.50
N TYR A 101 -13.98 24.99 9.14
CA TYR A 101 -13.55 25.29 10.50
C TYR A 101 -14.73 25.00 11.42
N ALA A 102 -14.53 24.15 12.42
CA ALA A 102 -15.61 23.88 13.36
C ALA A 102 -15.97 25.14 14.15
N ASN A 103 -17.24 25.24 14.51
CA ASN A 103 -17.68 26.32 15.38
C ASN A 103 -17.43 25.95 16.84
N ARG A 104 -17.44 26.98 17.69
CA ARG A 104 -17.21 26.84 19.14
C ARG A 104 -18.10 25.79 19.81
N SER A 105 -19.38 25.69 19.41
CA SER A 105 -20.30 24.72 20.00
C SER A 105 -19.93 23.28 19.68
N TYR A 106 -19.36 23.02 18.51
CA TYR A 106 -18.87 21.70 18.14
C TYR A 106 -17.59 21.38 18.91
N GLU A 107 -16.63 22.31 18.90
CA GLU A 107 -15.35 22.18 19.61
C GLU A 107 -15.57 21.90 21.10
N ASP A 108 -16.45 22.64 21.76
CA ASP A 108 -16.72 22.43 23.19
C ASP A 108 -17.33 21.05 23.48
N LYS A 109 -18.09 20.47 22.54
CA LYS A 109 -18.58 19.08 22.69
C LYS A 109 -17.46 18.08 22.45
N PHE A 110 -16.65 18.30 21.43
CA PHE A 110 -15.55 17.42 21.06
C PHE A 110 -14.46 17.38 22.15
N PHE A 111 -13.94 18.53 22.58
CA PHE A 111 -12.89 18.59 23.61
C PHE A 111 -13.41 18.14 24.99
N LYS A 112 -14.69 18.35 25.28
CA LYS A 112 -15.33 17.71 26.45
C LYS A 112 -15.34 16.18 26.35
N ARG A 113 -15.58 15.63 25.15
CA ARG A 113 -15.51 14.18 24.91
C ARG A 113 -14.08 13.67 25.06
N LEU A 114 -13.08 14.34 24.45
CA LEU A 114 -11.67 14.00 24.65
C LEU A 114 -11.30 14.00 26.13
N GLY A 115 -11.67 15.06 26.87
CA GLY A 115 -11.43 15.14 28.31
C GLY A 115 -12.11 14.05 29.14
N ALA A 116 -13.23 13.50 28.67
CA ALA A 116 -13.93 12.38 29.30
C ALA A 116 -13.36 11.00 28.94
N LEU A 117 -12.69 10.87 27.80
CA LEU A 117 -11.95 9.67 27.39
C LEU A 117 -10.55 9.62 28.02
N ALA A 118 -9.97 10.78 28.31
CA ALA A 118 -8.64 10.92 28.87
C ALA A 118 -8.50 10.26 30.24
N THR A 119 -7.60 9.27 30.31
CA THR A 119 -7.20 8.60 31.55
C THR A 119 -5.78 9.05 31.93
N PRO A 120 -5.53 9.52 33.17
CA PRO A 120 -4.19 9.91 33.59
C PRO A 120 -3.17 8.79 33.39
N ALA A 121 -2.00 9.14 32.84
CA ALA A 121 -0.93 8.21 32.53
C ALA A 121 0.44 8.84 32.87
N PRO A 122 1.50 8.02 33.07
CA PRO A 122 2.86 8.53 33.11
C PRO A 122 3.23 9.28 31.83
N LEU A 123 4.26 10.14 31.91
CA LEU A 123 4.91 10.64 30.70
C LEU A 123 5.50 9.46 29.93
N THR A 124 5.41 9.51 28.61
CA THR A 124 6.13 8.56 27.77
C THR A 124 7.63 8.85 27.80
N ALA A 125 8.45 7.89 27.38
CA ALA A 125 9.88 8.10 27.13
C ALA A 125 10.14 9.32 26.22
N PHE A 126 9.32 9.52 25.19
CA PHE A 126 9.47 10.59 24.20
C PHE A 126 9.01 11.96 24.71
N GLN A 127 7.98 12.01 25.55
CA GLN A 127 7.62 13.22 26.27
C GLN A 127 8.72 13.63 27.27
N THR A 128 9.37 12.65 27.89
CA THR A 128 10.52 12.90 28.77
C THR A 128 11.72 13.41 27.97
N ALA A 129 12.04 12.76 26.83
CA ALA A 129 13.12 13.17 25.94
C ALA A 129 12.92 14.59 25.39
N TYR A 130 11.67 14.97 25.06
CA TYR A 130 11.32 16.34 24.68
C TYR A 130 11.60 17.36 25.79
N ASN A 131 11.25 17.04 27.04
CA ASN A 131 11.54 17.91 28.19
C ASN A 131 13.05 18.07 28.46
N GLU A 132 13.87 17.14 27.99
CA GLU A 132 15.32 17.17 28.12
C GLU A 132 16.01 17.98 27.01
N GLN A 133 15.28 18.36 25.95
CA GLN A 133 15.79 19.21 24.87
C GLN A 133 16.14 20.61 25.39
N ALA A 134 17.22 21.20 24.90
CA ALA A 134 17.68 22.52 25.29
C ALA A 134 16.82 23.66 24.70
N LYS A 135 16.14 23.43 23.57
CA LYS A 135 15.33 24.43 22.87
C LYS A 135 13.83 24.19 22.94
N ASN A 136 13.35 23.23 23.75
CA ASN A 136 11.91 23.08 23.96
C ASN A 136 11.30 24.39 24.49
N VAL A 137 10.11 24.75 24.02
CA VAL A 137 9.47 26.00 24.48
C VAL A 137 8.70 25.85 25.78
N LYS A 138 8.48 24.60 26.24
CA LYS A 138 7.81 24.29 27.51
C LYS A 138 8.01 22.84 27.92
N ASP A 139 7.84 22.58 29.20
CA ASP A 139 7.81 21.21 29.74
C ASP A 139 6.40 20.62 29.74
N ILE A 140 6.35 19.31 29.53
CA ILE A 140 5.18 18.45 29.67
C ILE A 140 5.19 17.92 31.10
N THR A 141 4.25 18.40 31.93
CA THR A 141 4.24 18.13 33.38
C THR A 141 3.31 16.99 33.79
N SER A 142 2.50 16.48 32.85
CA SER A 142 1.52 15.42 33.07
C SER A 142 1.17 14.79 31.72
N ASN A 143 0.61 13.59 31.71
CA ASN A 143 0.13 12.97 30.49
C ASN A 143 -1.21 12.24 30.72
N ASN A 144 -1.93 12.00 29.63
CA ASN A 144 -3.14 11.19 29.62
C ASN A 144 -3.12 10.29 28.39
N PHE A 145 -3.62 9.08 28.53
CA PHE A 145 -3.92 8.22 27.38
C PHE A 145 -5.37 8.42 26.96
N ILE A 146 -5.59 8.52 25.64
CA ILE A 146 -6.90 8.61 25.02
C ILE A 146 -7.02 7.50 23.98
N ASP A 147 -8.09 6.70 24.07
CA ASP A 147 -8.37 5.63 23.10
C ASP A 147 -8.66 6.20 21.71
N ALA A 148 -7.78 5.94 20.74
CA ALA A 148 -7.84 6.49 19.39
C ALA A 148 -9.10 6.02 18.61
N PRO A 149 -9.45 4.72 18.62
CA PRO A 149 -10.68 4.23 17.98
C PRO A 149 -11.95 4.89 18.53
N SER A 150 -12.03 5.13 19.84
CA SER A 150 -13.16 5.85 20.44
C SER A 150 -13.30 7.29 19.94
N VAL A 151 -12.18 7.94 19.63
CA VAL A 151 -12.15 9.32 19.09
C VAL A 151 -12.55 9.32 17.62
N GLU A 152 -11.98 8.43 16.81
CA GLU A 152 -12.41 8.25 15.41
C GLU A 152 -13.91 7.95 15.34
N LYS A 153 -14.41 6.98 16.12
CA LYS A 153 -15.82 6.61 16.15
C LYS A 153 -16.70 7.80 16.52
N TRP A 154 -16.27 8.65 17.45
CA TRP A 154 -17.00 9.86 17.79
C TRP A 154 -17.05 10.84 16.61
N LEU A 155 -15.90 11.14 15.99
CA LEU A 155 -15.81 12.04 14.83
C LEU A 155 -16.64 11.52 13.64
N ALA A 156 -16.59 10.21 13.39
CA ALA A 156 -17.32 9.55 12.33
C ALA A 156 -18.84 9.65 12.49
N THR A 157 -19.33 9.59 13.74
CA THR A 157 -20.77 9.57 14.07
C THR A 157 -21.34 10.94 14.47
N HIS A 158 -20.49 11.90 14.81
CA HIS A 158 -20.87 13.25 15.19
C HIS A 158 -20.14 14.29 14.34
N PRO A 159 -20.16 14.25 12.99
CA PRO A 159 -19.44 15.23 12.19
C PRO A 159 -20.03 16.64 12.32
N PRO A 160 -19.23 17.71 12.07
CA PRO A 160 -19.76 19.06 11.97
C PRO A 160 -20.82 19.16 10.86
N ALA A 161 -21.71 20.15 10.98
CA ALA A 161 -22.76 20.36 9.99
C ALA A 161 -22.17 20.52 8.57
N GLY A 162 -22.67 19.71 7.64
CA GLY A 162 -22.23 19.74 6.24
C GLY A 162 -21.05 18.82 5.90
N VAL A 163 -20.44 18.15 6.89
CA VAL A 163 -19.39 17.15 6.68
C VAL A 163 -20.01 15.75 6.58
N ASP A 164 -19.68 15.02 5.51
CA ASP A 164 -20.12 13.63 5.30
C ASP A 164 -18.93 12.67 5.46
N THR A 165 -18.86 12.01 6.61
CA THR A 165 -17.78 11.09 6.98
C THR A 165 -17.82 9.75 6.23
N ARG A 166 -18.82 9.53 5.37
CA ARG A 166 -18.79 8.42 4.40
C ARG A 166 -17.87 8.75 3.22
N ARG A 167 -17.44 10.01 3.09
CA ARG A 167 -16.43 10.48 2.14
C ARG A 167 -15.11 10.69 2.87
N ASN A 168 -14.02 10.68 2.11
CA ASN A 168 -12.67 10.99 2.60
C ASN A 168 -12.68 12.26 3.44
N THR A 169 -12.33 12.15 4.71
CA THR A 169 -12.41 13.22 5.70
C THR A 169 -11.18 13.21 6.59
N VAL A 170 -10.44 14.32 6.55
CA VAL A 170 -9.31 14.60 7.45
C VAL A 170 -9.78 15.55 8.54
N PHE A 171 -9.57 15.18 9.81
CA PHE A 171 -9.74 16.08 10.94
C PHE A 171 -8.37 16.50 11.47
N PHE A 172 -8.05 17.79 11.34
CA PHE A 172 -6.93 18.38 12.06
C PHE A 172 -7.42 18.88 13.42
N ILE A 173 -6.78 18.43 14.49
CA ILE A 173 -7.15 18.76 15.87
C ILE A 173 -6.05 19.59 16.52
N ASN A 174 -6.46 20.61 17.26
CA ASN A 174 -5.62 21.37 18.17
C ASN A 174 -6.40 21.73 19.44
N TRP A 175 -6.13 21.01 20.53
CA TRP A 175 -6.69 21.31 21.84
C TRP A 175 -5.88 22.40 22.59
N TYR A 176 -4.64 22.65 22.17
CA TYR A 176 -3.75 23.57 22.86
C TYR A 176 -4.30 25.00 22.87
N GLY A 177 -4.05 25.74 23.96
CA GLY A 177 -4.58 27.09 24.18
C GLY A 177 -5.98 27.15 24.82
N ARG A 178 -6.70 26.02 24.91
CA ARG A 178 -7.96 25.96 25.65
C ARG A 178 -7.73 25.79 27.15
N ALA A 179 -8.62 26.33 27.97
CA ALA A 179 -8.54 26.22 29.43
C ALA A 179 -8.79 24.79 29.96
N ASP A 180 -9.38 23.92 29.15
CA ASP A 180 -9.63 22.51 29.46
C ASP A 180 -8.57 21.56 28.85
N PHE A 181 -7.51 22.11 28.26
CA PHE A 181 -6.41 21.34 27.65
C PHE A 181 -5.78 20.34 28.62
N LYS A 182 -5.49 19.15 28.10
CA LYS A 182 -4.68 18.13 28.77
C LYS A 182 -3.55 17.72 27.82
N PHE A 183 -2.33 17.64 28.34
CA PHE A 183 -1.27 16.90 27.66
C PHE A 183 -1.68 15.44 27.53
N HIS A 184 -1.54 14.88 26.34
CA HIS A 184 -2.02 13.55 26.02
C HIS A 184 -1.26 12.94 24.84
N VAL A 185 -1.38 11.63 24.73
CA VAL A 185 -1.13 10.83 23.53
C VAL A 185 -2.33 9.94 23.29
N TYR A 186 -2.49 9.47 22.06
CA TYR A 186 -3.49 8.46 21.73
C TYR A 186 -2.90 7.06 21.88
N THR A 187 -3.78 6.10 22.12
CA THR A 187 -3.46 4.68 22.26
C THR A 187 -4.44 3.84 21.46
N LYS A 188 -3.93 2.77 20.85
CA LYS A 188 -4.70 1.61 20.40
C LYS A 188 -4.18 0.40 21.17
N ILE A 189 -5.03 -0.30 21.91
CA ILE A 189 -4.63 -1.43 22.78
C ILE A 189 -5.63 -2.57 22.63
N GLY A 190 -5.26 -3.78 23.07
CA GLY A 190 -6.17 -4.93 23.12
C GLY A 190 -6.10 -5.88 21.92
N GLU A 191 -5.18 -5.64 20.99
CA GLU A 191 -4.85 -6.53 19.86
C GLU A 191 -3.38 -6.94 19.97
N PRO A 192 -3.08 -7.93 20.81
CA PRO A 192 -1.73 -8.48 20.90
C PRO A 192 -1.38 -9.30 19.66
N ASP A 193 -0.08 -9.44 19.38
CA ASP A 193 0.40 -10.41 18.40
C ASP A 193 -0.16 -11.82 18.71
N PRO A 194 -0.75 -12.53 17.73
CA PRO A 194 -1.42 -13.83 17.94
C PRO A 194 -0.51 -14.94 18.44
N ASP A 195 0.78 -14.85 18.11
CA ASP A 195 1.71 -15.94 18.29
C ASP A 195 2.46 -15.79 19.62
N THR A 196 2.76 -14.54 20.02
CA THR A 196 3.50 -14.25 21.25
C THR A 196 2.60 -13.74 22.38
N GLY A 197 1.43 -13.19 22.07
CA GLY A 197 0.54 -12.52 23.01
C GLY A 197 1.01 -11.12 23.42
N TYR A 198 1.98 -10.53 22.71
CA TYR A 198 2.54 -9.22 23.03
C TYR A 198 1.66 -8.08 22.51
N ASP A 199 0.98 -7.36 23.42
CA ASP A 199 0.24 -6.11 23.12
C ASP A 199 1.21 -4.92 23.04
N PHE A 200 1.63 -4.56 21.82
CA PHE A 200 2.56 -3.46 21.55
C PHE A 200 2.01 -2.11 22.01
N GLY A 201 0.75 -1.82 21.68
CA GLY A 201 0.10 -0.56 22.03
C GLY A 201 -0.01 -0.34 23.53
N LYS A 202 -0.13 -1.40 24.31
CA LYS A 202 -0.09 -1.36 25.78
C LYS A 202 1.33 -1.27 26.34
N GLN A 203 2.27 -2.01 25.77
CA GLN A 203 3.57 -2.25 26.39
C GLN A 203 4.68 -1.27 25.98
N ARG A 204 4.56 -0.63 24.82
CA ARG A 204 5.63 0.22 24.27
C ARG A 204 5.23 1.69 24.23
N ASP A 205 6.13 2.55 24.66
CA ASP A 205 5.93 4.00 24.54
C ASP A 205 6.10 4.46 23.09
N SER A 206 6.86 3.72 22.27
CA SER A 206 7.02 3.99 20.84
C SER A 206 5.74 3.79 20.02
N ARG A 207 4.72 3.12 20.58
CA ARG A 207 3.43 2.87 19.89
C ARG A 207 2.30 3.76 20.40
N LYS A 208 2.66 4.91 20.95
CA LYS A 208 1.75 5.99 21.28
C LYS A 208 1.68 6.93 20.08
N ILE A 209 0.48 7.39 19.75
CA ILE A 209 0.21 8.04 18.47
C ILE A 209 -0.44 9.41 18.66
N ILE A 210 -0.44 10.23 17.63
CA ILE A 210 -1.07 11.56 17.54
C ILE A 210 -2.18 11.62 16.49
N ALA A 211 -2.32 10.59 15.69
CA ALA A 211 -3.26 10.42 14.60
C ALA A 211 -3.87 9.01 14.65
N TRP A 212 -5.02 8.85 14.00
CA TRP A 212 -5.67 7.54 13.82
C TRP A 212 -6.79 7.63 12.80
N GLY A 213 -7.04 6.52 12.13
CA GLY A 213 -8.32 6.29 11.47
C GLY A 213 -8.29 5.19 10.43
N GLY A 214 -9.40 5.01 9.74
CA GLY A 214 -9.58 3.97 8.75
C GLY A 214 -10.19 2.69 9.30
N THR A 215 -10.70 2.68 10.54
CA THR A 215 -11.38 1.50 11.10
C THR A 215 -12.60 1.14 10.23
N THR A 216 -12.73 -0.14 9.90
CA THR A 216 -13.75 -0.59 8.95
C THR A 216 -15.13 -0.67 9.61
N ALA A 217 -16.15 -0.92 8.81
CA ALA A 217 -17.51 -1.05 9.34
C ALA A 217 -17.67 -2.32 10.17
N ASP A 218 -16.94 -3.36 9.79
CA ASP A 218 -17.06 -4.75 10.21
C ASP A 218 -15.90 -5.26 11.07
N ASP A 219 -14.83 -4.46 11.24
CA ASP A 219 -13.72 -4.67 12.18
C ASP A 219 -14.18 -5.25 13.53
N GLU A 220 -13.58 -6.38 13.87
CA GLU A 220 -14.01 -7.33 14.89
C GLU A 220 -13.92 -6.74 16.30
N GLU A 221 -12.93 -5.88 16.54
CA GLU A 221 -12.60 -5.30 17.83
C GLU A 221 -13.25 -3.93 18.03
N THR A 222 -13.22 -3.07 17.01
CA THR A 222 -13.54 -1.64 17.12
C THR A 222 -14.47 -1.08 16.05
N GLY A 223 -15.04 -1.95 15.19
CA GLY A 223 -15.92 -1.63 14.07
C GLY A 223 -16.86 -0.43 14.23
N LEU A 224 -16.91 0.36 13.16
CA LEU A 224 -17.73 1.57 13.09
C LEU A 224 -19.20 1.29 12.79
N GLY A 225 -19.56 0.05 12.41
CA GLY A 225 -20.92 -0.40 12.08
C GLY A 225 -21.47 0.14 10.75
N SER A 226 -20.74 1.04 10.09
CA SER A 226 -21.04 1.56 8.76
C SER A 226 -19.75 2.10 8.14
N THR A 227 -19.60 2.02 6.82
CA THR A 227 -18.41 2.52 6.13
C THR A 227 -18.22 4.02 6.37
N ARG A 228 -17.05 4.38 6.89
CA ARG A 228 -16.58 5.75 7.12
C ARG A 228 -15.15 5.86 6.59
N ARG A 229 -14.75 7.06 6.19
CA ARG A 229 -13.42 7.33 5.63
C ARG A 229 -12.85 8.51 6.41
N VAL A 230 -12.52 8.24 7.66
CA VAL A 230 -12.10 9.26 8.63
C VAL A 230 -10.66 8.96 9.00
N TRP A 231 -9.84 10.01 9.01
CA TRP A 231 -8.53 9.99 9.63
C TRP A 231 -8.36 11.32 10.36
N PHE A 232 -7.88 11.31 11.59
CA PHE A 232 -7.58 12.52 12.34
C PHE A 232 -6.08 12.62 12.61
N HIS A 233 -5.60 13.86 12.70
CA HIS A 233 -4.25 14.20 13.10
C HIS A 233 -4.32 15.33 14.13
N ASP A 234 -3.91 15.06 15.35
CA ASP A 234 -3.94 15.99 16.46
C ASP A 234 -2.56 16.55 16.74
N LEU A 235 -2.32 17.78 16.29
CA LEU A 235 -1.05 18.45 16.51
C LEU A 235 -0.85 18.84 17.98
N SER A 236 -1.88 18.75 18.83
CA SER A 236 -1.76 19.01 20.27
C SER A 236 -1.55 17.75 21.12
N ALA A 237 -1.57 16.57 20.50
CA ALA A 237 -1.12 15.33 21.10
C ALA A 237 0.39 15.16 20.94
N GLY A 238 0.98 14.26 21.73
CA GLY A 238 2.40 13.96 21.65
C GLY A 238 3.26 14.77 22.62
N PRO A 239 4.56 14.96 22.30
CA PRO A 239 5.24 14.34 21.18
C PRO A 239 5.33 12.81 21.34
N GLU A 240 5.55 12.13 20.23
CA GLU A 240 5.64 10.68 20.09
C GLU A 240 6.87 10.28 19.24
N SER A 241 7.15 8.99 19.12
CA SER A 241 8.42 8.52 18.57
C SER A 241 8.46 8.42 17.05
N TRP A 242 7.34 8.05 16.44
CA TRP A 242 7.20 7.60 15.07
C TRP A 242 7.49 8.68 14.05
N THR A 243 7.05 9.92 14.33
CA THR A 243 7.36 11.10 13.52
C THR A 243 8.56 11.87 14.05
N SER A 244 9.24 11.34 15.07
CA SER A 244 10.38 11.97 15.79
C SER A 244 10.10 13.39 16.26
N ASN A 245 8.83 13.76 16.46
CA ASN A 245 8.41 15.13 16.73
C ASN A 245 8.76 15.63 18.15
N PHE A 246 9.40 14.78 18.97
CA PHE A 246 9.98 15.11 20.27
C PHE A 246 11.36 15.77 20.16
N ASP A 247 12.12 15.51 19.09
CA ASP A 247 13.43 16.11 18.91
C ASP A 247 13.25 17.51 18.30
N VAL A 248 13.62 18.55 19.04
CA VAL A 248 13.55 19.95 18.58
C VAL A 248 14.92 20.63 18.60
N ASP A 249 15.97 19.91 18.99
CA ASP A 249 17.33 20.42 19.04
C ASP A 249 18.12 20.08 17.77
N ASN A 250 17.88 18.90 17.21
CA ASN A 250 18.69 18.29 16.15
C ASN A 250 17.92 18.20 14.81
N PRO A 251 18.13 19.13 13.87
CA PRO A 251 17.41 19.10 12.60
C PRO A 251 17.77 17.93 11.67
N ASP A 252 18.89 17.24 11.89
CA ASP A 252 19.46 16.17 11.05
C ASP A 252 19.67 14.94 11.95
N LEU A 253 18.70 14.03 11.96
CA LEU A 253 18.60 12.92 12.90
C LEU A 253 19.56 11.78 12.57
N ASP A 254 19.85 11.55 11.29
CA ASP A 254 20.73 10.48 10.83
C ASP A 254 22.18 10.93 10.55
N GLY A 255 22.42 12.25 10.50
CA GLY A 255 23.75 12.86 10.32
C GLY A 255 24.22 12.93 8.88
N ASP A 256 23.32 12.79 7.90
CA ASP A 256 23.65 12.83 6.47
C ASP A 256 23.82 14.27 5.92
N GLY A 257 23.48 15.29 6.73
CA GLY A 257 23.56 16.71 6.39
C GLY A 257 22.29 17.28 5.74
N VAL A 258 21.23 16.48 5.63
CA VAL A 258 19.87 16.86 5.19
C VAL A 258 18.98 17.06 6.41
N VAL A 259 17.99 17.95 6.30
CA VAL A 259 17.04 18.17 7.39
C VAL A 259 15.94 17.14 7.31
N ASP A 260 15.72 16.44 8.42
CA ASP A 260 14.59 15.55 8.63
C ASP A 260 13.34 16.34 9.01
N TYR A 261 12.48 16.55 8.02
CA TYR A 261 11.32 17.42 8.13
C TYR A 261 10.22 16.77 8.95
N ARG A 262 9.92 17.39 10.09
CA ARG A 262 8.91 16.93 11.03
C ARG A 262 8.05 18.07 11.57
N MET A 263 6.86 17.71 12.02
CA MET A 263 5.87 18.62 12.58
C MET A 263 5.83 18.43 14.11
N PRO A 264 6.37 19.36 14.91
CA PRO A 264 6.35 19.24 16.36
C PRO A 264 4.94 19.47 16.92
N PRO A 265 4.72 19.19 18.21
CA PRO A 265 3.49 19.58 18.88
C PRO A 265 3.15 21.07 18.72
N SER A 266 1.87 21.39 18.68
CA SER A 266 1.29 22.69 18.35
C SER A 266 1.88 23.88 19.11
N TRP A 267 2.34 23.68 20.35
CA TRP A 267 2.96 24.74 21.14
C TRP A 267 4.33 25.18 20.62
N GLU A 268 5.01 24.37 19.81
CA GLU A 268 6.28 24.70 19.14
C GLU A 268 6.09 25.62 17.92
N TYR A 269 4.85 25.83 17.47
CA TYR A 269 4.50 26.83 16.46
C TYR A 269 4.39 28.22 17.10
N THR A 270 5.50 28.72 17.62
CA THR A 270 5.57 29.98 18.37
C THR A 270 6.85 30.76 18.05
N ALA A 271 6.91 32.03 18.47
CA ALA A 271 8.14 32.80 18.36
C ALA A 271 9.23 32.18 19.23
N GLY A 272 10.31 31.71 18.60
CA GLY A 272 11.42 31.04 19.28
C GLY A 272 11.25 29.53 19.49
N GLY A 273 10.15 28.94 19.00
CA GLY A 273 9.99 27.48 18.92
C GLY A 273 10.60 26.87 17.67
N PHE A 274 10.50 25.55 17.56
CA PHE A 274 11.06 24.78 16.44
C PHE A 274 10.48 25.22 15.08
N ARG A 275 9.19 25.57 15.04
CA ARG A 275 8.50 26.01 13.82
C ARG A 275 8.00 27.44 13.94
N SER A 276 8.13 28.20 12.85
CA SER A 276 7.44 29.49 12.76
C SER A 276 5.92 29.27 12.76
N PRO A 277 5.13 30.12 13.45
CA PRO A 277 3.67 30.09 13.34
C PRO A 277 3.17 30.17 11.88
N SER A 278 3.92 30.87 11.02
CA SER A 278 3.56 31.03 9.60
C SER A 278 3.71 29.75 8.77
N ALA A 279 4.44 28.74 9.26
CA ALA A 279 4.62 27.46 8.58
C ALA A 279 3.40 26.53 8.73
N LEU A 280 2.57 26.74 9.76
CA LEU A 280 1.49 25.83 10.14
C LEU A 280 0.56 25.45 8.98
N ALA A 281 0.10 26.44 8.20
CA ALA A 281 -0.80 26.15 7.07
C ALA A 281 -0.12 25.30 5.97
N GLY A 282 1.18 25.50 5.75
CA GLY A 282 1.98 24.70 4.83
C GLY A 282 2.17 23.27 5.35
N ASP A 283 2.50 23.12 6.62
CA ASP A 283 2.74 21.81 7.25
C ASP A 283 1.49 20.94 7.23
N LEU A 284 0.33 21.50 7.58
CA LEU A 284 -0.94 20.76 7.50
C LEU A 284 -1.31 20.41 6.04
N SER A 285 -0.88 21.23 5.06
CA SER A 285 -1.06 20.90 3.65
C SER A 285 -0.15 19.75 3.20
N LEU A 286 1.07 19.67 3.73
CA LEU A 286 1.99 18.54 3.50
C LEU A 286 1.42 17.25 4.08
N ILE A 287 0.94 17.26 5.33
CA ILE A 287 0.25 16.10 5.93
C ILE A 287 -0.93 15.67 5.05
N THR A 288 -1.75 16.61 4.58
CA THR A 288 -2.89 16.24 3.72
C THR A 288 -2.43 15.60 2.41
N ARG A 289 -1.46 16.21 1.72
CA ARG A 289 -0.99 15.74 0.42
C ARG A 289 -0.29 14.39 0.53
N TYR A 290 0.81 14.36 1.29
CA TYR A 290 1.71 13.23 1.29
C TYR A 290 1.23 12.11 2.22
N VAL A 291 0.44 12.40 3.26
CA VAL A 291 -0.12 11.33 4.12
C VAL A 291 -1.53 10.98 3.70
N ALA A 292 -2.48 11.89 3.94
CA ALA A 292 -3.89 11.53 3.79
C ALA A 292 -4.28 11.16 2.35
N LEU A 293 -3.76 11.84 1.32
CA LEU A 293 -4.09 11.55 -0.08
C LEU A 293 -3.24 10.43 -0.67
N ASN A 294 -1.93 10.60 -0.63
CA ASN A 294 -1.00 9.73 -1.35
C ASN A 294 -0.77 8.37 -0.66
N LEU A 295 -0.86 8.32 0.68
CA LEU A 295 -0.60 7.10 1.47
C LEU A 295 -1.87 6.41 1.97
N LEU A 296 -2.99 7.12 2.11
CA LEU A 296 -4.25 6.53 2.58
C LEU A 296 -5.33 6.51 1.49
N MET A 297 -5.77 7.66 0.99
CA MET A 297 -7.05 7.74 0.28
C MET A 297 -7.02 7.29 -1.19
N THR A 298 -5.90 7.50 -1.89
CA THR A 298 -5.78 7.36 -3.36
C THR A 298 -4.38 6.89 -3.73
N THR A 299 -3.93 5.83 -3.09
CA THR A 299 -2.56 5.33 -3.18
C THR A 299 -2.20 4.84 -4.58
N SER A 300 -0.90 4.66 -4.81
CA SER A 300 -0.37 3.82 -5.88
C SER A 300 -0.09 2.42 -5.33
N PRO A 301 -0.46 1.32 -6.01
CA PRO A 301 -0.10 0.00 -5.54
C PRO A 301 1.41 -0.23 -5.60
N LEU A 302 1.93 -1.06 -4.70
CA LEU A 302 3.32 -1.51 -4.76
C LEU A 302 3.54 -2.42 -5.96
N TYR A 303 2.78 -3.52 -6.02
CA TYR A 303 2.81 -4.52 -7.08
C TYR A 303 1.52 -4.57 -7.92
N PRO A 304 1.55 -5.15 -9.13
CA PRO A 304 0.34 -5.35 -9.96
C PRO A 304 -0.71 -6.21 -9.25
N VAL A 305 -1.93 -5.70 -9.07
CA VAL A 305 -2.98 -6.39 -8.27
C VAL A 305 -3.62 -7.59 -8.95
N GLU A 306 -3.45 -7.71 -10.28
CA GLU A 306 -3.90 -8.85 -11.09
C GLU A 306 -3.09 -10.13 -10.83
N LEU A 307 -1.96 -10.02 -10.14
CA LEU A 307 -0.99 -11.09 -9.88
C LEU A 307 -0.34 -11.62 -11.18
N PRO A 308 0.84 -12.27 -11.13
CA PRO A 308 1.58 -12.72 -12.32
C PRO A 308 0.95 -13.97 -12.95
N THR A 309 -0.30 -13.82 -13.39
CA THR A 309 -1.14 -14.86 -13.96
C THR A 309 -1.68 -14.44 -15.32
N PRO A 310 -2.01 -15.40 -16.20
CA PRO A 310 -2.58 -15.07 -17.49
C PRO A 310 -3.93 -14.32 -17.41
N GLU A 311 -4.72 -14.61 -16.39
CA GLU A 311 -6.03 -14.02 -16.14
C GLU A 311 -6.12 -13.74 -14.64
N PRO A 312 -6.74 -12.62 -14.21
CA PRO A 312 -6.88 -12.33 -12.78
C PRO A 312 -7.49 -13.54 -12.03
N PRO A 313 -6.81 -14.09 -11.02
CA PRO A 313 -7.15 -15.39 -10.46
C PRO A 313 -8.45 -15.32 -9.67
N LYS A 314 -9.18 -16.44 -9.58
CA LYS A 314 -10.36 -16.58 -8.70
C LYS A 314 -10.04 -17.35 -7.44
N SER A 315 -9.00 -18.17 -7.43
CA SER A 315 -8.49 -18.78 -6.21
C SER A 315 -7.00 -18.49 -6.04
N ILE A 316 -6.62 -18.21 -4.80
CA ILE A 316 -5.24 -17.98 -4.40
C ILE A 316 -4.97 -18.89 -3.22
N ASN A 317 -4.01 -19.80 -3.37
CA ASN A 317 -3.42 -20.56 -2.27
C ASN A 317 -2.25 -19.74 -1.70
N ILE A 318 -2.22 -19.58 -0.37
CA ILE A 318 -1.05 -19.11 0.37
C ILE A 318 -0.22 -20.34 0.77
N ASP A 319 0.86 -20.58 0.04
CA ASP A 319 1.70 -21.78 0.18
C ASP A 319 2.86 -21.49 1.14
N SER A 320 2.66 -21.84 2.41
CA SER A 320 3.59 -21.51 3.51
C SER A 320 4.67 -22.57 3.69
N ASN A 321 5.86 -22.26 3.19
CA ASN A 321 7.05 -23.09 3.19
C ASN A 321 8.01 -22.70 4.32
N THR A 322 8.23 -23.57 5.31
CA THR A 322 9.06 -23.20 6.49
C THR A 322 10.37 -23.96 6.54
N TYR A 323 11.49 -23.24 6.54
CA TYR A 323 12.81 -23.79 6.85
C TYR A 323 12.99 -23.87 8.36
N GLU A 324 12.89 -25.08 8.91
CA GLU A 324 13.02 -25.36 10.34
C GLU A 324 14.49 -25.43 10.78
N GLY A 325 15.18 -24.28 10.73
CA GLY A 325 16.56 -24.10 11.16
C GLY A 325 16.75 -23.82 12.65
N TRP A 326 15.67 -23.68 13.43
CA TRP A 326 15.70 -23.45 14.87
C TRP A 326 15.60 -24.79 15.63
N PRO A 327 16.70 -25.30 16.23
CA PRO A 327 16.69 -26.62 16.87
C PRO A 327 15.68 -26.73 18.01
N GLY A 328 14.82 -27.75 17.94
CA GLY A 328 13.84 -28.07 18.99
C GLY A 328 12.58 -27.21 18.95
N VAL A 329 12.43 -26.34 17.95
CA VAL A 329 11.23 -25.57 17.67
C VAL A 329 10.63 -26.08 16.36
N ASP A 330 9.30 -26.00 16.29
CA ASP A 330 8.49 -26.30 15.11
C ASP A 330 7.77 -24.98 14.82
N ALA A 331 8.44 -24.12 14.06
CA ALA A 331 8.05 -22.73 13.89
C ALA A 331 6.75 -22.62 13.09
N SER A 332 6.57 -23.46 12.07
CA SER A 332 5.36 -23.53 11.26
C SER A 332 4.12 -23.84 12.10
N ARG A 333 4.25 -24.65 13.18
CA ARG A 333 3.14 -24.90 14.11
C ARG A 333 2.99 -23.89 15.24
N GLN A 334 4.10 -23.36 15.74
CA GLN A 334 4.07 -22.51 16.94
C GLN A 334 3.69 -21.06 16.61
N TYR A 335 4.23 -20.52 15.52
CA TYR A 335 4.20 -19.09 15.22
C TYR A 335 3.41 -18.74 13.95
N VAL A 336 2.59 -19.66 13.43
CA VAL A 336 1.66 -19.39 12.34
C VAL A 336 0.26 -19.79 12.76
N LYS A 337 -0.73 -18.91 12.53
CA LYS A 337 -2.16 -19.20 12.63
C LYS A 337 -2.79 -19.15 11.23
N PRO A 338 -2.78 -20.26 10.48
CA PRO A 338 -3.26 -20.30 9.08
C PRO A 338 -4.66 -19.71 8.86
N LYS A 339 -5.59 -20.01 9.78
CA LYS A 339 -6.96 -19.51 9.70
C LYS A 339 -7.01 -17.98 9.72
N LEU A 340 -6.23 -17.37 10.60
CA LEU A 340 -6.20 -15.92 10.74
C LEU A 340 -5.58 -15.27 9.50
N VAL A 341 -4.48 -15.83 8.98
CA VAL A 341 -3.89 -15.37 7.70
C VAL A 341 -4.95 -15.34 6.59
N VAL A 342 -5.72 -16.42 6.45
CA VAL A 342 -6.78 -16.50 5.43
C VAL A 342 -7.93 -15.52 5.72
N ASP A 343 -8.36 -15.40 6.98
CA ASP A 343 -9.48 -14.54 7.35
C ASP A 343 -9.16 -13.07 7.05
N GLU A 344 -7.97 -12.58 7.44
CA GLU A 344 -7.56 -11.18 7.20
C GLU A 344 -7.34 -10.88 5.71
N LEU A 345 -6.65 -11.77 4.99
CA LEU A 345 -6.46 -11.58 3.55
C LEU A 345 -7.78 -11.65 2.77
N ALA A 346 -8.78 -12.38 3.27
CA ALA A 346 -10.10 -12.46 2.65
C ALA A 346 -10.87 -11.14 2.76
N GLU A 347 -10.52 -10.26 3.68
CA GLU A 347 -11.08 -8.92 3.75
C GLU A 347 -10.68 -8.08 2.52
N LEU A 348 -9.39 -8.15 2.17
CA LEU A 348 -8.80 -7.46 1.02
C LEU A 348 -9.22 -8.12 -0.31
N ARG A 349 -9.27 -9.45 -0.34
CA ARG A 349 -9.56 -10.27 -1.54
C ARG A 349 -10.90 -10.99 -1.43
N TRP A 350 -11.94 -10.30 -0.96
CA TRP A 350 -13.27 -10.85 -0.66
C TRP A 350 -14.02 -11.55 -1.81
N ARG A 351 -13.52 -11.44 -3.05
CA ARG A 351 -14.06 -12.15 -4.24
C ARG A 351 -13.22 -13.35 -4.67
N ASN A 352 -12.02 -13.49 -4.14
CA ASN A 352 -11.17 -14.64 -4.31
C ASN A 352 -11.58 -15.75 -3.32
N ARG A 353 -11.45 -17.00 -3.74
CA ARG A 353 -11.38 -18.14 -2.81
C ARG A 353 -9.94 -18.22 -2.32
N LEU A 354 -9.73 -17.95 -1.03
CA LEU A 354 -8.44 -18.13 -0.40
C LEU A 354 -8.38 -19.48 0.30
N ASP A 355 -7.25 -20.14 0.18
CA ASP A 355 -6.84 -21.30 0.95
C ASP A 355 -5.38 -21.15 1.41
N PHE A 356 -4.99 -22.02 2.32
CA PHE A 356 -3.67 -22.03 2.93
C PHE A 356 -3.28 -23.47 3.14
N ASP A 357 -2.06 -23.79 2.76
CA ASP A 357 -1.36 -24.99 3.18
C ASP A 357 0.07 -24.65 3.60
N SER A 358 0.72 -25.66 4.15
CA SER A 358 2.05 -25.49 4.69
C SER A 358 2.85 -26.75 4.58
N GLN A 359 4.15 -26.58 4.34
CA GLN A 359 5.11 -27.65 4.42
C GLN A 359 6.41 -27.19 5.07
N ASP A 360 7.09 -28.13 5.72
CA ASP A 360 8.43 -27.90 6.25
C ASP A 360 9.47 -28.30 5.20
N LEU A 361 10.40 -27.38 4.94
CA LEU A 361 11.50 -27.56 4.01
C LEU A 361 12.79 -27.85 4.78
N PRO A 362 13.70 -28.67 4.21
CA PRO A 362 15.01 -28.88 4.79
C PRO A 362 15.81 -27.56 4.75
N TYR A 363 16.29 -27.11 5.91
CA TYR A 363 17.31 -26.05 5.99
C TYR A 363 18.69 -26.65 5.74
N ASP A 364 18.93 -27.01 4.47
CA ASP A 364 20.16 -27.65 4.03
C ASP A 364 21.35 -26.66 3.96
N ALA A 365 22.54 -27.19 3.63
CA ALA A 365 23.76 -26.39 3.57
C ALA A 365 23.66 -25.24 2.56
N LYS A 366 22.91 -25.39 1.46
CA LYS A 366 22.79 -24.35 0.44
C LYS A 366 21.75 -23.30 0.83
N ALA A 367 20.62 -23.70 1.40
CA ALA A 367 19.66 -22.78 2.00
C ALA A 367 20.33 -21.91 3.08
N GLN A 368 21.13 -22.54 3.94
CA GLN A 368 21.89 -21.85 4.98
C GLN A 368 22.96 -20.92 4.40
N GLU A 369 23.73 -21.36 3.40
CA GLU A 369 24.72 -20.52 2.71
C GLU A 369 24.07 -19.26 2.12
N CYS A 370 22.94 -19.42 1.42
CA CYS A 370 22.22 -18.30 0.80
C CYS A 370 21.62 -17.36 1.84
N TYR A 371 21.06 -17.89 2.93
CA TYR A 371 20.55 -17.10 4.03
C TYR A 371 21.65 -16.28 4.72
N LEU A 372 22.75 -16.93 5.10
CA LEU A 372 23.88 -16.25 5.73
C LEU A 372 24.52 -15.24 4.78
N GLY A 373 24.54 -15.54 3.48
CA GLY A 373 25.00 -14.63 2.43
C GLY A 373 24.21 -13.31 2.40
N VAL A 374 22.90 -13.32 2.65
CA VAL A 374 22.13 -12.07 2.79
C VAL A 374 22.65 -11.25 3.97
N LEU A 375 22.89 -11.89 5.13
CA LEU A 375 23.34 -11.21 6.34
C LEU A 375 24.77 -10.66 6.23
N THR A 376 25.62 -11.29 5.41
CA THR A 376 27.02 -10.89 5.23
C THR A 376 27.26 -10.10 3.95
N ASP A 377 26.21 -9.76 3.20
CA ASP A 377 26.30 -9.13 1.87
C ASP A 377 27.21 -9.93 0.89
N GLU A 378 27.08 -11.25 0.92
CA GLU A 378 27.81 -12.18 0.04
C GLU A 378 26.83 -12.99 -0.83
N SER A 379 27.00 -12.93 -2.15
CA SER A 379 26.16 -13.71 -3.07
C SER A 379 26.50 -15.21 -3.00
N CYS A 380 25.49 -16.05 -2.74
CA CYS A 380 25.62 -17.51 -2.85
C CYS A 380 25.51 -18.00 -4.31
N TYR A 381 25.22 -17.10 -5.26
CA TYR A 381 25.21 -17.35 -6.70
C TYR A 381 26.08 -16.30 -7.42
N PRO A 382 27.40 -16.26 -7.20
CA PRO A 382 28.26 -15.17 -7.67
C PRO A 382 28.29 -15.04 -9.21
N ASP A 383 28.09 -16.14 -9.94
CA ASP A 383 28.06 -16.15 -11.40
C ASP A 383 26.77 -15.53 -12.00
N SER A 384 25.76 -15.26 -11.17
CA SER A 384 24.46 -14.74 -11.63
C SER A 384 24.47 -13.23 -11.86
N GLY A 385 25.40 -12.51 -11.24
CA GLY A 385 25.47 -11.04 -11.27
C GLY A 385 24.41 -10.32 -10.42
N TYR A 386 23.60 -11.07 -9.65
CA TYR A 386 22.62 -10.49 -8.72
C TYR A 386 23.26 -10.11 -7.37
N PRO A 387 22.72 -9.09 -6.69
CA PRO A 387 23.15 -8.70 -5.35
C PRO A 387 22.89 -9.82 -4.32
N ALA A 388 23.55 -9.75 -3.17
CA ALA A 388 23.41 -10.75 -2.11
C ALA A 388 21.97 -10.86 -1.58
N PHE A 389 21.21 -9.76 -1.60
CA PHE A 389 19.79 -9.75 -1.20
C PHE A 389 18.93 -10.72 -2.05
N ALA A 390 19.26 -10.88 -3.33
CA ALA A 390 18.57 -11.82 -4.23
C ALA A 390 18.89 -13.30 -3.94
N ASN A 391 19.75 -13.61 -2.98
CA ASN A 391 20.12 -15.00 -2.66
C ASN A 391 18.91 -15.87 -2.33
N LEU A 392 17.95 -15.34 -1.56
CA LEU A 392 16.75 -16.09 -1.18
C LEU A 392 15.85 -16.32 -2.39
N TYR A 393 15.62 -15.29 -3.22
CA TYR A 393 14.95 -15.42 -4.50
C TYR A 393 15.62 -16.49 -5.38
N LEU A 394 16.91 -16.36 -5.66
CA LEU A 394 17.63 -17.29 -6.55
C LEU A 394 17.59 -18.74 -6.06
N TYR A 395 17.79 -18.97 -4.76
CA TYR A 395 17.72 -20.31 -4.19
C TYR A 395 16.32 -20.91 -4.30
N ASN A 396 15.30 -20.15 -3.90
CA ASN A 396 13.93 -20.66 -3.91
C ASN A 396 13.38 -20.82 -5.33
N TRP A 397 13.69 -19.92 -6.25
CA TRP A 397 13.29 -20.05 -7.65
C TRP A 397 13.96 -21.21 -8.38
N ALA A 398 15.22 -21.51 -8.06
CA ALA A 398 15.89 -22.71 -8.58
C ALA A 398 15.25 -24.02 -8.08
N ASN A 399 14.48 -23.96 -6.98
CA ASN A 399 13.85 -25.11 -6.33
C ASN A 399 12.31 -25.00 -6.28
N LEU A 400 11.70 -24.12 -7.06
CA LEU A 400 10.28 -23.75 -6.94
C LEU A 400 9.32 -24.93 -7.22
N ASP A 401 9.76 -25.89 -8.02
CA ASP A 401 8.96 -27.08 -8.35
C ASP A 401 8.61 -27.93 -7.11
N ARG A 402 9.36 -27.80 -6.00
CA ARG A 402 9.06 -28.55 -4.76
C ARG A 402 7.99 -27.88 -3.88
N THR A 403 7.72 -26.59 -4.12
CA THR A 403 6.74 -25.83 -3.34
C THR A 403 5.42 -25.72 -4.09
N ARG A 404 5.46 -25.69 -5.42
CA ARG A 404 4.26 -25.65 -6.25
C ARG A 404 3.54 -26.99 -6.38
N ASP A 405 3.01 -27.53 -5.30
CA ASP A 405 2.35 -28.85 -5.27
C ASP A 405 0.84 -28.81 -5.55
N ASP A 406 0.27 -27.60 -5.63
CA ASP A 406 -1.12 -27.33 -5.97
C ASP A 406 -1.34 -26.85 -7.42
N GLN A 407 -0.32 -26.94 -8.29
CA GLN A 407 -0.44 -26.59 -9.71
C GLN A 407 -1.64 -27.28 -10.38
N GLY A 408 -2.54 -26.46 -10.93
CA GLY A 408 -3.75 -26.91 -11.60
C GLY A 408 -4.94 -27.21 -10.68
N ARG A 409 -4.80 -27.04 -9.36
CA ARG A 409 -5.90 -27.05 -8.39
C ARG A 409 -6.41 -25.63 -8.08
N VAL A 410 -5.49 -24.67 -8.09
CA VAL A 410 -5.76 -23.24 -7.90
C VAL A 410 -5.30 -22.40 -9.11
N ASP A 411 -5.88 -21.21 -9.26
CA ASP A 411 -5.50 -20.28 -10.34
C ASP A 411 -4.17 -19.58 -10.04
N TYR A 412 -3.86 -19.33 -8.77
CA TYR A 412 -2.59 -18.77 -8.31
C TYR A 412 -2.14 -19.42 -7.00
N GLU A 413 -0.85 -19.66 -6.87
CA GLU A 413 -0.19 -20.23 -5.71
C GLU A 413 0.92 -19.26 -5.34
N LEU A 414 0.78 -18.64 -4.16
CA LEU A 414 1.68 -17.61 -3.67
C LEU A 414 2.69 -18.27 -2.73
N PRO A 415 3.96 -18.39 -3.13
CA PRO A 415 4.95 -19.02 -2.28
C PRO A 415 5.38 -18.05 -1.17
N VAL A 416 5.20 -18.48 0.08
CA VAL A 416 5.66 -17.80 1.29
C VAL A 416 6.77 -18.63 1.91
N PHE A 417 7.98 -18.07 2.02
CA PHE A 417 9.16 -18.75 2.56
C PHE A 417 9.50 -18.22 3.94
N ASN A 418 9.24 -19.02 4.97
CA ASN A 418 9.59 -18.69 6.35
C ASN A 418 10.96 -19.28 6.70
N TYR A 419 11.88 -18.47 7.22
CA TYR A 419 13.17 -18.89 7.74
C TYR A 419 13.17 -18.82 9.27
N ALA A 420 13.04 -19.97 9.90
CA ALA A 420 13.17 -20.10 11.36
C ALA A 420 14.63 -20.42 11.70
N VAL A 421 15.33 -19.51 12.36
CA VAL A 421 16.76 -19.68 12.68
C VAL A 421 17.01 -19.69 14.20
N GLY A 422 18.08 -20.36 14.60
CA GLY A 422 18.49 -20.42 16.00
C GLY A 422 19.00 -19.08 16.56
N ALA A 423 19.16 -19.02 17.88
CA ALA A 423 19.67 -17.85 18.59
C ALA A 423 21.01 -17.37 18.04
N GLY A 424 21.20 -16.05 17.97
CA GLY A 424 22.45 -15.41 17.57
C GLY A 424 22.83 -15.56 16.09
N VAL A 425 21.98 -16.13 15.24
CA VAL A 425 22.19 -16.19 13.78
C VAL A 425 21.94 -14.83 13.13
N GLY A 426 20.96 -14.08 13.64
CA GLY A 426 20.49 -12.83 13.04
C GLY A 426 19.37 -13.05 12.02
N VAL A 427 18.56 -12.02 11.81
CA VAL A 427 17.52 -11.96 10.78
C VAL A 427 17.69 -10.67 9.98
N PRO A 428 17.49 -10.68 8.65
CA PRO A 428 17.63 -9.47 7.84
C PRO A 428 16.46 -8.51 8.06
N ALA A 429 15.28 -9.05 8.35
CA ALA A 429 14.00 -8.39 8.51
C ALA A 429 13.07 -9.23 9.40
N LEU A 430 11.84 -8.78 9.64
CA LEU A 430 10.69 -9.62 9.98
C LEU A 430 10.15 -10.26 8.70
N GLY A 431 9.98 -9.49 7.63
CA GLY A 431 9.60 -9.99 6.31
C GLY A 431 9.90 -9.03 5.17
N PHE A 432 9.65 -9.50 3.95
CA PHE A 432 9.50 -8.70 2.73
C PHE A 432 8.78 -9.50 1.63
N ALA A 433 7.93 -8.84 0.84
CA ALA A 433 7.57 -9.32 -0.50
C ALA A 433 8.74 -9.03 -1.47
N ASP A 434 8.90 -9.84 -2.52
CA ASP A 434 10.02 -9.69 -3.46
C ASP A 434 9.55 -9.73 -4.91
N ASP A 435 10.36 -9.12 -5.78
CA ASP A 435 10.13 -9.03 -7.21
C ASP A 435 11.06 -9.98 -8.01
N ASN A 436 10.99 -9.94 -9.33
CA ASN A 436 11.74 -10.84 -10.21
C ASN A 436 13.14 -10.34 -10.58
N TYR A 437 13.53 -9.16 -10.09
CA TYR A 437 14.76 -8.43 -10.34
C TYR A 437 14.98 -8.08 -11.82
N VAL A 438 13.91 -8.04 -12.61
CA VAL A 438 13.95 -7.78 -14.06
C VAL A 438 13.03 -6.64 -14.45
N ASP A 439 11.79 -6.67 -13.97
CA ASP A 439 10.80 -5.66 -14.31
C ASP A 439 9.95 -5.21 -13.13
N GLY A 440 10.12 -5.76 -11.93
CA GLY A 440 9.30 -5.42 -10.76
C GLY A 440 8.02 -6.25 -10.65
N THR A 441 7.92 -7.37 -11.39
CA THR A 441 6.80 -8.30 -11.21
C THR A 441 7.00 -9.07 -9.91
N GLN A 442 6.00 -9.06 -9.03
CA GLN A 442 6.07 -9.78 -7.76
C GLN A 442 6.28 -11.28 -7.95
N THR A 443 6.94 -11.91 -6.99
CA THR A 443 7.36 -13.30 -7.09
C THR A 443 6.90 -14.14 -5.91
N GLY A 444 7.27 -13.77 -4.69
CA GLY A 444 6.87 -14.43 -3.45
C GLY A 444 7.23 -13.61 -2.23
N VAL A 445 6.99 -14.19 -1.06
CA VAL A 445 7.16 -13.55 0.25
C VAL A 445 8.22 -14.27 1.07
N PHE A 446 9.03 -13.53 1.81
CA PHE A 446 10.00 -14.05 2.76
C PHE A 446 9.69 -13.54 4.16
N CYS A 447 9.62 -14.45 5.13
CA CYS A 447 9.39 -14.11 6.54
C CYS A 447 10.48 -14.74 7.41
N PHE A 448 10.81 -14.12 8.53
CA PHE A 448 11.93 -14.52 9.38
C PHE A 448 11.53 -14.59 10.83
N ILE A 449 12.00 -15.61 11.53
CA ILE A 449 11.78 -15.74 12.96
C ILE A 449 13.00 -16.33 13.67
N SER A 450 13.26 -15.81 14.87
CA SER A 450 14.32 -16.28 15.76
C SER A 450 13.87 -16.10 17.22
N PRO A 451 14.60 -16.67 18.20
CA PRO A 451 14.35 -16.41 19.61
C PRO A 451 14.29 -14.92 19.97
N GLU A 452 15.12 -14.09 19.34
CA GLU A 452 15.21 -12.64 19.57
C GLU A 452 14.00 -11.90 18.99
N VAL A 453 13.49 -12.33 17.82
CA VAL A 453 12.24 -11.83 17.22
C VAL A 453 11.05 -12.11 18.15
N VAL A 454 10.94 -13.34 18.65
CA VAL A 454 9.88 -13.73 19.59
C VAL A 454 9.97 -12.96 20.90
N GLN A 455 11.19 -12.77 21.44
CA GLN A 455 11.41 -11.93 22.63
C GLN A 455 11.01 -10.46 22.41
N SER A 456 11.09 -9.98 21.17
CA SER A 456 10.66 -8.64 20.79
C SER A 456 9.14 -8.51 20.62
N GLY A 457 8.41 -9.64 20.65
CA GLY A 457 6.95 -9.69 20.62
C GLY A 457 6.34 -10.13 19.29
N TYR A 458 7.14 -10.53 18.29
CA TYR A 458 6.63 -10.84 16.96
C TYR A 458 6.52 -12.35 16.68
N GLY A 459 5.43 -12.73 16.03
CA GLY A 459 5.23 -14.04 15.40
C GLY A 459 5.51 -14.02 13.89
N LEU A 460 5.07 -15.08 13.19
CA LEU A 460 5.03 -15.09 11.72
C LEU A 460 3.65 -14.76 11.17
N THR A 461 2.57 -14.90 11.96
CA THR A 461 1.21 -14.73 11.42
C THR A 461 0.96 -13.32 10.91
N THR A 462 1.26 -12.31 11.72
CA THR A 462 1.07 -10.88 11.40
C THR A 462 2.01 -10.45 10.27
N THR A 463 3.27 -10.89 10.33
CA THR A 463 4.25 -10.72 9.24
C THR A 463 3.74 -11.30 7.92
N GLN A 464 3.20 -12.53 7.90
CA GLN A 464 2.66 -13.12 6.68
C GLN A 464 1.48 -12.32 6.11
N ILE A 465 0.56 -11.85 6.96
CA ILE A 465 -0.57 -11.02 6.51
C ILE A 465 -0.05 -9.71 5.88
N HIS A 466 0.92 -9.07 6.53
CA HIS A 466 1.55 -7.83 6.06
C HIS A 466 2.23 -8.02 4.70
N GLU A 467 3.15 -8.98 4.60
CA GLU A 467 3.93 -9.18 3.37
C GLU A 467 3.09 -9.73 2.21
N VAL A 468 2.13 -10.60 2.50
CA VAL A 468 1.17 -11.02 1.47
C VAL A 468 0.29 -9.83 1.05
N GLY A 469 -0.01 -8.89 1.96
CA GLY A 469 -0.64 -7.60 1.64
C GLY A 469 0.13 -6.84 0.55
N HIS A 470 1.45 -6.72 0.67
CA HIS A 470 2.31 -6.16 -0.38
C HIS A 470 2.20 -6.91 -1.69
N HIS A 471 2.34 -8.25 -1.65
CA HIS A 471 2.26 -9.08 -2.85
C HIS A 471 0.91 -8.94 -3.58
N LEU A 472 -0.17 -8.66 -2.83
CA LEU A 472 -1.51 -8.35 -3.33
C LEU A 472 -1.69 -6.89 -3.78
N GLY A 473 -0.65 -6.08 -3.67
CA GLY A 473 -0.49 -4.74 -4.22
C GLY A 473 -0.63 -3.59 -3.22
N MET A 474 -0.71 -3.86 -1.91
CA MET A 474 -0.77 -2.78 -0.91
C MET A 474 0.61 -2.14 -0.72
N SER A 475 0.61 -0.85 -0.41
CA SER A 475 1.80 -0.11 0.00
C SER A 475 1.73 0.18 1.50
N HIS A 476 2.87 0.44 2.11
CA HIS A 476 2.89 1.01 3.43
C HIS A 476 2.19 2.38 3.44
N PRO A 477 1.63 2.78 4.59
CA PRO A 477 1.14 4.13 4.78
C PRO A 477 2.24 5.10 5.24
N HIS A 478 3.52 4.85 4.92
CA HIS A 478 4.65 5.77 5.15
C HIS A 478 5.57 5.96 3.93
N ASP A 479 5.45 5.11 2.90
CA ASP A 479 6.14 5.25 1.63
C ASP A 479 5.15 5.22 0.46
N GLY A 480 5.35 6.06 -0.54
CA GLY A 480 4.33 6.29 -1.56
C GLY A 480 4.81 7.06 -2.76
N TYR A 481 3.85 7.39 -3.62
CA TYR A 481 4.10 8.11 -4.87
C TYR A 481 3.33 9.43 -4.90
N ASP A 482 3.97 10.50 -5.38
CA ASP A 482 3.28 11.74 -5.71
C ASP A 482 3.24 11.92 -7.22
N SER A 483 2.07 11.71 -7.82
CA SER A 483 1.92 11.76 -9.28
C SER A 483 2.01 13.16 -9.90
N GLU A 484 1.95 14.24 -9.12
CA GLU A 484 2.11 15.60 -9.63
C GLU A 484 3.59 15.97 -9.79
N THR A 485 4.46 15.52 -8.88
CA THR A 485 5.92 15.69 -8.99
C THR A 485 6.61 14.50 -9.67
N GLY A 486 5.96 13.34 -9.73
CA GLY A 486 6.54 12.10 -10.25
C GLY A 486 7.57 11.47 -9.31
N VAL A 487 7.45 11.73 -8.00
CA VAL A 487 8.41 11.28 -6.98
C VAL A 487 7.84 10.09 -6.23
N ASP A 488 8.61 8.99 -6.17
CA ASP A 488 8.43 7.93 -5.17
C ASP A 488 9.24 8.33 -3.93
N TYR A 489 8.63 8.28 -2.75
CA TYR A 489 9.21 8.79 -1.50
C TYR A 489 9.01 7.81 -0.35
N GLY A 490 10.02 7.71 0.52
CA GLY A 490 9.94 7.10 1.84
C GLY A 490 9.96 8.16 2.95
N PRO A 491 9.91 7.73 4.23
CA PRO A 491 9.86 8.62 5.38
C PRO A 491 11.26 9.12 5.79
N GLU A 492 11.98 9.75 4.87
CA GLU A 492 13.36 10.23 5.05
C GLU A 492 13.48 11.71 4.67
N GLY A 493 14.43 12.43 5.27
CA GLY A 493 14.78 13.80 4.88
C GLY A 493 13.55 14.72 4.81
N GLU A 494 13.27 15.29 3.64
CA GLU A 494 12.13 16.22 3.47
C GLU A 494 10.74 15.58 3.69
N PHE A 495 10.66 14.25 3.75
CA PHE A 495 9.42 13.48 3.91
C PHE A 495 9.34 12.71 5.23
N LEU A 496 10.22 12.91 6.22
CA LEU A 496 10.18 12.16 7.49
C LEU A 496 8.78 12.17 8.16
N PHE A 497 8.06 13.28 8.08
CA PHE A 497 6.70 13.39 8.60
C PHE A 497 5.68 12.41 7.98
N ALA A 498 6.01 11.77 6.85
CA ALA A 498 5.17 10.78 6.19
C ALA A 498 4.88 9.56 7.06
N ASN A 499 5.76 9.26 8.04
CA ASN A 499 5.53 8.26 9.09
C ASN A 499 4.18 8.43 9.81
N ALA A 500 3.60 9.63 9.84
CA ALA A 500 2.28 9.85 10.44
C ALA A 500 1.18 8.99 9.80
N GLY A 501 1.35 8.45 8.59
CA GLY A 501 0.34 7.58 7.98
C GLY A 501 0.29 6.16 8.58
N ASP A 502 1.38 5.68 9.19
CA ASP A 502 1.36 4.45 10.00
C ASP A 502 0.39 4.56 11.17
N GLU A 503 0.04 5.77 11.59
CA GLU A 503 -0.99 6.01 12.60
C GLU A 503 -2.39 5.87 11.98
N SER A 504 -2.68 4.68 11.46
CA SER A 504 -3.94 4.26 10.85
C SER A 504 -4.28 2.80 11.23
N ASN A 505 -5.56 2.42 11.10
CA ASN A 505 -6.06 1.07 11.38
C ASN A 505 -5.73 0.10 10.23
N SER A 506 -4.44 0.00 9.90
CA SER A 506 -3.94 -0.83 8.80
C SER A 506 -2.87 -1.81 9.30
N MET A 507 -2.95 -3.05 8.86
CA MET A 507 -1.90 -4.06 8.96
C MET A 507 -0.65 -3.63 8.19
N MET A 508 -0.79 -2.78 7.17
CA MET A 508 0.35 -2.25 6.43
C MET A 508 1.15 -1.21 7.24
N SER A 509 0.66 -0.82 8.43
CA SER A 509 1.40 0.04 9.34
C SER A 509 2.56 -0.68 10.00
N TYR A 510 3.64 0.06 10.29
CA TYR A 510 4.74 -0.43 11.13
C TYR A 510 4.53 -0.19 12.64
N ILE A 511 3.39 0.39 13.06
CA ILE A 511 3.08 0.65 14.48
C ILE A 511 2.50 -0.59 15.18
N ASP A 512 2.21 -1.69 14.48
CA ASP A 512 1.84 -3.02 15.02
C ASP A 512 0.82 -3.00 16.18
N VAL A 513 -0.19 -2.13 16.10
CA VAL A 513 -1.27 -2.01 17.10
C VAL A 513 -2.62 -2.57 16.61
N ASN A 514 -2.63 -3.11 15.40
CA ASN A 514 -3.74 -3.81 14.77
C ASN A 514 -3.20 -4.78 13.72
N TRP A 515 -4.08 -5.63 13.23
CA TRP A 515 -3.81 -6.63 12.20
C TRP A 515 -4.82 -6.63 11.05
N ASP A 516 -5.65 -5.60 10.99
CA ASP A 516 -6.76 -5.47 10.05
C ASP A 516 -6.35 -4.65 8.83
N PHE A 517 -6.93 -4.95 7.66
CA PHE A 517 -6.82 -4.01 6.54
C PHE A 517 -7.80 -2.85 6.71
N SER A 518 -7.28 -1.62 6.68
CA SER A 518 -8.08 -0.42 6.86
C SER A 518 -9.16 -0.28 5.78
N GLN A 519 -10.16 0.55 6.05
CA GLN A 519 -11.14 0.94 5.04
C GLN A 519 -10.48 1.62 3.84
N PHE A 520 -9.31 2.25 4.02
CA PHE A 520 -8.52 2.83 2.94
C PHE A 520 -7.87 1.75 2.08
N ASP A 521 -7.29 0.71 2.69
CA ASP A 521 -6.70 -0.44 1.99
C ASP A 521 -7.74 -1.18 1.17
N ARG A 522 -8.89 -1.50 1.79
CA ARG A 522 -10.01 -2.17 1.12
C ARG A 522 -10.53 -1.35 -0.07
N ASP A 523 -10.66 -0.03 0.09
CA ASP A 523 -11.06 0.87 -1.00
C ASP A 523 -10.03 0.89 -2.14
N ASN A 524 -8.74 1.00 -1.83
CA ASN A 524 -7.68 1.02 -2.84
C ASN A 524 -7.58 -0.31 -3.59
N SER A 525 -7.61 -1.45 -2.88
CA SER A 525 -7.66 -2.78 -3.48
C SER A 525 -8.84 -2.93 -4.45
N ASP A 526 -10.05 -2.56 -4.03
CA ASP A 526 -11.23 -2.62 -4.91
C ASP A 526 -11.08 -1.70 -6.14
N ARG A 527 -10.49 -0.50 -5.99
CA ARG A 527 -10.25 0.41 -7.12
C ARG A 527 -9.26 -0.19 -8.11
N PHE A 528 -8.15 -0.72 -7.63
CA PHE A 528 -7.11 -1.33 -8.46
C PHE A 528 -7.65 -2.57 -9.17
N LEU A 529 -8.37 -3.45 -8.46
CA LEU A 529 -8.99 -4.64 -9.05
C LEU A 529 -10.08 -4.29 -10.06
N THR A 530 -10.84 -3.21 -9.83
CA THR A 530 -11.76 -2.68 -10.85
C THR A 530 -11.03 -2.35 -12.14
N ALA A 531 -9.87 -1.68 -12.05
CA ALA A 531 -9.05 -1.35 -13.22
C ALA A 531 -8.48 -2.61 -13.90
N ALA A 532 -7.88 -3.51 -13.13
CA ALA A 532 -7.29 -4.75 -13.64
C ALA A 532 -8.30 -5.61 -14.41
N TYR A 533 -9.50 -5.86 -13.85
CA TYR A 533 -10.54 -6.62 -14.53
C TYR A 533 -11.10 -5.91 -15.77
N TYR A 534 -11.18 -4.58 -15.75
CA TYR A 534 -11.56 -3.80 -16.94
C TYR A 534 -10.49 -3.97 -18.03
N GLU A 535 -9.21 -3.85 -17.68
CA GLU A 535 -8.14 -4.02 -18.64
C GLU A 535 -8.12 -5.43 -19.24
N ALA A 536 -8.23 -6.47 -18.41
CA ALA A 536 -8.33 -7.84 -18.85
C ALA A 536 -9.52 -8.05 -19.81
N ALA A 537 -10.67 -7.42 -19.52
CA ALA A 537 -11.83 -7.47 -20.41
C ALA A 537 -11.58 -6.78 -21.75
N ASN A 538 -10.90 -5.63 -21.75
CA ASN A 538 -10.55 -4.90 -22.96
C ASN A 538 -9.54 -5.68 -23.82
N ARG A 539 -8.48 -6.22 -23.21
CA ARG A 539 -7.46 -7.03 -23.89
C ARG A 539 -8.11 -8.23 -24.59
N LEU A 540 -8.84 -9.07 -23.86
CA LEU A 540 -9.50 -10.25 -24.43
C LEU A 540 -10.55 -9.88 -25.49
N ALA A 541 -11.29 -8.78 -25.30
CA ALA A 541 -12.26 -8.35 -26.30
C ALA A 541 -11.63 -7.98 -27.65
N ALA A 542 -10.36 -7.58 -27.69
CA ALA A 542 -9.62 -7.32 -28.94
C ALA A 542 -9.53 -8.58 -29.79
N ASP A 543 -9.13 -9.70 -29.18
CA ASP A 543 -8.98 -10.98 -29.86
C ASP A 543 -10.34 -11.50 -30.34
N VAL A 544 -11.38 -11.35 -29.51
CA VAL A 544 -12.74 -11.72 -29.87
C VAL A 544 -13.23 -10.96 -31.11
N VAL A 545 -13.00 -9.65 -31.16
CA VAL A 545 -13.40 -8.80 -32.29
C VAL A 545 -12.55 -9.09 -33.53
N GLY A 546 -11.29 -9.44 -33.36
CA GLY A 546 -10.39 -9.85 -34.45
C GLY A 546 -10.67 -11.26 -35.01
N SER A 547 -11.39 -12.10 -34.28
CA SER A 547 -11.66 -13.48 -34.67
C SER A 547 -12.69 -13.63 -35.81
N SER A 548 -12.62 -14.76 -36.51
CA SER A 548 -13.67 -15.18 -37.47
C SER A 548 -15.03 -15.45 -36.79
N GLY A 549 -15.04 -15.63 -35.47
CA GLY A 549 -16.23 -15.86 -34.65
C GLY A 549 -16.87 -14.61 -34.06
N ALA A 550 -16.35 -13.41 -34.32
CA ALA A 550 -16.78 -12.15 -33.69
C ALA A 550 -18.30 -11.92 -33.72
N SER A 551 -18.97 -12.31 -34.80
CA SER A 551 -20.43 -12.14 -34.96
C SER A 551 -21.25 -12.90 -33.91
N ARG A 552 -20.75 -14.07 -33.45
CA ARG A 552 -21.35 -14.94 -32.41
C ARG A 552 -21.11 -14.41 -31.00
N ALA A 553 -20.10 -13.56 -30.82
CA ALA A 553 -19.72 -12.98 -29.53
C ALA A 553 -20.43 -11.66 -29.20
N ARG A 554 -21.06 -11.00 -30.20
CA ARG A 554 -21.62 -9.64 -30.08
C ARG A 554 -22.53 -9.41 -28.87
N SER A 555 -23.40 -10.36 -28.52
CA SER A 555 -24.29 -10.20 -27.36
C SER A 555 -23.52 -10.16 -26.03
N GLY A 556 -22.50 -11.00 -25.88
CA GLY A 556 -21.63 -11.03 -24.69
C GLY A 556 -20.82 -9.74 -24.56
N LEU A 557 -20.25 -9.25 -25.66
CA LEU A 557 -19.51 -7.98 -25.65
C LEU A 557 -20.39 -6.78 -25.31
N ARG A 558 -21.67 -6.77 -25.75
CA ARG A 558 -22.65 -5.75 -25.32
C ARG A 558 -23.01 -5.87 -23.84
N ALA A 559 -23.13 -7.08 -23.31
CA ALA A 559 -23.39 -7.27 -21.89
C ALA A 559 -22.20 -6.78 -21.04
N ALA A 560 -20.97 -7.08 -21.48
CA ALA A 560 -19.76 -6.56 -20.86
C ALA A 560 -19.71 -5.02 -20.89
N ASP A 561 -20.06 -4.39 -22.02
CA ASP A 561 -20.15 -2.93 -22.14
C ASP A 561 -21.11 -2.30 -21.11
N VAL A 562 -22.29 -2.91 -20.91
CA VAL A 562 -23.26 -2.45 -19.91
C VAL A 562 -22.72 -2.60 -18.49
N LEU A 563 -22.07 -3.73 -18.18
CA LEU A 563 -21.49 -3.98 -16.86
C LEU A 563 -20.34 -3.00 -16.56
N LEU A 564 -19.46 -2.72 -17.53
CA LEU A 564 -18.43 -1.69 -17.38
C LEU A 564 -19.03 -0.29 -17.18
N GLY A 565 -20.14 0.01 -17.85
CA GLY A 565 -20.89 1.25 -17.59
C GLY A 565 -21.50 1.32 -16.18
N LEU A 566 -21.86 0.18 -15.57
CA LEU A 566 -22.26 0.12 -14.17
C LEU A 566 -21.06 0.25 -13.22
N ALA A 567 -19.93 -0.38 -13.56
CA ALA A 567 -18.67 -0.25 -12.81
C ALA A 567 -18.24 1.22 -12.73
N VAL A 568 -18.18 1.93 -13.85
CA VAL A 568 -17.86 3.38 -13.90
C VAL A 568 -18.81 4.21 -13.04
N LYS A 569 -20.11 3.90 -13.04
CA LYS A 569 -21.11 4.61 -12.22
C LYS A 569 -20.95 4.32 -10.72
N ALA A 570 -20.59 3.10 -10.35
CA ALA A 570 -20.35 2.71 -8.96
C ALA A 570 -19.04 3.33 -8.44
N PHE A 571 -17.98 3.28 -9.25
CA PHE A 571 -16.69 3.91 -8.98
C PHE A 571 -16.86 5.41 -8.72
N ALA A 572 -17.54 6.15 -9.61
CA ALA A 572 -17.82 7.57 -9.42
C ALA A 572 -18.71 7.91 -8.20
N LYS A 573 -19.40 6.91 -7.63
CA LYS A 573 -20.18 7.05 -6.40
C LYS A 573 -19.40 6.66 -5.14
N HIS A 574 -18.16 6.22 -5.27
CA HIS A 574 -17.30 5.67 -4.20
C HIS A 574 -17.88 4.37 -3.61
N ASP A 575 -18.54 3.58 -4.45
CA ASP A 575 -19.02 2.22 -4.12
C ASP A 575 -18.09 1.22 -4.83
N TYR A 576 -16.88 1.09 -4.29
CA TYR A 576 -15.77 0.39 -4.94
C TYR A 576 -15.99 -1.12 -4.98
N ARG A 577 -16.56 -1.73 -3.93
CA ARG A 577 -16.99 -3.14 -3.94
C ARG A 577 -17.94 -3.45 -5.10
N ALA A 578 -18.93 -2.58 -5.35
CA ALA A 578 -19.84 -2.76 -6.48
C ALA A 578 -19.12 -2.52 -7.82
N ALA A 579 -18.23 -1.53 -7.90
CA ALA A 579 -17.44 -1.28 -9.10
C ALA A 579 -16.60 -2.50 -9.50
N TYR A 580 -15.90 -3.10 -8.53
CA TYR A 580 -15.12 -4.31 -8.71
C TYR A 580 -16.03 -5.47 -9.17
N ALA A 581 -17.12 -5.74 -8.47
CA ALA A 581 -18.03 -6.82 -8.84
C ALA A 581 -18.60 -6.68 -10.28
N PHE A 582 -18.88 -5.45 -10.72
CA PHE A 582 -19.33 -5.20 -12.10
C PHE A 582 -18.21 -5.38 -13.13
N ALA A 583 -16.99 -4.92 -12.85
CA ALA A 583 -15.84 -5.10 -13.73
C ALA A 583 -15.49 -6.60 -13.90
N GLU A 584 -15.47 -7.35 -12.80
CA GLU A 584 -15.29 -8.80 -12.82
C GLU A 584 -16.42 -9.48 -13.63
N GLY A 585 -17.67 -9.07 -13.41
CA GLY A 585 -18.81 -9.55 -14.18
C GLY A 585 -18.67 -9.28 -15.68
N ALA A 586 -18.15 -8.11 -16.06
CA ALA A 586 -17.89 -7.75 -17.45
C ALA A 586 -16.83 -8.67 -18.07
N TYR A 587 -15.72 -8.89 -17.36
CA TYR A 587 -14.67 -9.82 -17.78
C TYR A 587 -15.23 -11.22 -18.03
N ARG A 588 -16.05 -11.74 -17.12
CA ARG A 588 -16.74 -13.05 -17.29
C ARG A 588 -17.62 -13.10 -18.54
N GLN A 589 -18.28 -11.99 -18.91
CA GLN A 589 -19.05 -11.92 -20.16
C GLN A 589 -18.15 -11.95 -21.40
N VAL A 590 -16.97 -11.31 -21.35
CA VAL A 590 -15.98 -11.36 -22.42
C VAL A 590 -15.39 -12.77 -22.56
N VAL A 591 -15.05 -13.45 -21.46
CA VAL A 591 -14.60 -14.86 -21.48
C VAL A 591 -15.64 -15.77 -22.14
N ALA A 592 -16.91 -15.64 -21.75
CA ALA A 592 -17.99 -16.40 -22.38
C ALA A 592 -18.16 -16.05 -23.87
N ALA A 593 -17.89 -14.81 -24.26
CA ALA A 593 -17.92 -14.37 -25.66
C ALA A 593 -16.73 -14.92 -26.46
N ALA A 594 -15.54 -14.97 -25.87
CA ALA A 594 -14.33 -15.58 -26.45
C ALA A 594 -14.54 -17.05 -26.76
N SER A 595 -15.07 -17.81 -25.80
CA SER A 595 -15.45 -19.22 -26.01
C SER A 595 -16.40 -19.40 -27.20
N ARG A 596 -17.45 -18.56 -27.33
CA ARG A 596 -18.37 -18.60 -28.49
C ARG A 596 -17.72 -18.21 -29.82
N ALA A 597 -16.70 -17.35 -29.77
CA ALA A 597 -15.94 -16.95 -30.93
C ALA A 597 -14.88 -17.96 -31.35
N GLY A 598 -14.54 -18.94 -30.49
CA GLY A 598 -13.43 -19.85 -30.69
C GLY A 598 -12.07 -19.23 -30.37
N VAL A 599 -12.06 -18.19 -29.51
CA VAL A 599 -10.85 -17.57 -28.97
C VAL A 599 -10.55 -18.22 -27.62
N ASP A 600 -9.30 -18.63 -27.44
CA ASP A 600 -8.81 -19.11 -26.14
C ASP A 600 -8.56 -17.92 -25.23
N ALA A 601 -9.28 -17.86 -24.11
CA ALA A 601 -9.19 -16.75 -23.16
C ALA A 601 -7.80 -16.65 -22.52
N ALA A 602 -7.10 -17.78 -22.34
CA ALA A 602 -5.76 -17.82 -21.78
C ALA A 602 -4.65 -17.59 -22.83
N GLY A 603 -5.00 -17.55 -24.12
CA GLY A 603 -4.03 -17.44 -25.23
C GLY A 603 -3.17 -16.17 -25.19
N PRO A 604 -3.77 -14.97 -25.10
CA PRO A 604 -3.04 -13.70 -25.13
C PRO A 604 -2.03 -13.56 -24.01
N ALA A 605 -2.38 -14.03 -22.81
CA ALA A 605 -1.54 -13.87 -21.65
C ALA A 605 -0.47 -14.96 -21.52
N ARG A 606 -0.66 -16.14 -22.14
CA ARG A 606 0.47 -17.06 -22.41
C ARG A 606 1.47 -16.46 -23.39
N THR A 607 1.02 -15.68 -24.37
CA THR A 607 1.92 -14.95 -25.27
C THR A 607 2.70 -13.88 -24.52
N MET A 608 2.04 -13.09 -23.67
CA MET A 608 2.73 -12.08 -22.84
C MET A 608 3.72 -12.70 -21.86
N ALA A 609 3.35 -13.78 -21.17
CA ALA A 609 4.28 -14.52 -20.32
C ALA A 609 5.47 -15.05 -21.14
N ALA A 610 5.24 -15.60 -22.34
CA ALA A 610 6.33 -16.05 -23.20
C ALA A 610 7.23 -14.91 -23.72
N GLU A 611 6.68 -13.73 -23.97
CA GLU A 611 7.43 -12.52 -24.37
C GLU A 611 8.25 -11.96 -23.20
N ALA A 612 7.67 -11.90 -22.00
CA ALA A 612 8.38 -11.56 -20.77
C ALA A 612 9.51 -12.57 -20.50
N ASP A 613 9.26 -13.87 -20.60
CA ASP A 613 10.26 -14.93 -20.46
C ASP A 613 11.40 -14.84 -21.47
N ALA A 614 11.09 -14.42 -22.70
CA ALA A 614 12.09 -14.18 -23.72
C ALA A 614 12.96 -12.96 -23.36
N ALA A 615 12.35 -11.88 -22.86
CA ALA A 615 13.07 -10.69 -22.38
C ALA A 615 13.97 -11.02 -21.17
N ARG A 616 13.51 -11.88 -20.25
CA ARG A 616 14.29 -12.38 -19.09
C ARG A 616 15.60 -13.07 -19.50
N ARG A 617 15.66 -13.71 -20.68
CA ARG A 617 16.86 -14.40 -21.19
C ARG A 617 17.83 -13.47 -21.91
N THR A 618 17.43 -12.24 -22.20
CA THR A 618 18.22 -11.26 -22.95
C THR A 618 18.64 -10.10 -22.05
N GLY A 619 19.44 -10.40 -21.02
CA GLY A 619 20.38 -9.49 -20.38
C GLY A 619 19.92 -8.05 -20.13
N ALA A 620 18.80 -7.86 -19.43
CA ALA A 620 18.53 -6.59 -18.77
C ALA A 620 19.59 -6.34 -17.69
N ALA A 621 19.95 -5.07 -17.46
CA ALA A 621 20.83 -4.72 -16.36
C ALA A 621 20.15 -5.16 -15.05
N VAL A 622 20.89 -5.90 -14.23
CA VAL A 622 20.43 -6.29 -12.90
C VAL A 622 20.49 -5.04 -12.02
N HIS A 623 19.38 -4.72 -11.36
CA HIS A 623 19.25 -3.56 -10.49
C HIS A 623 19.36 -4.00 -9.02
N ASP A 624 19.90 -3.12 -8.18
CA ASP A 624 19.90 -3.32 -6.73
C ASP A 624 18.45 -3.34 -6.20
N PRO A 625 18.17 -4.05 -5.08
CA PRO A 625 16.84 -4.06 -4.50
C PRO A 625 16.54 -2.71 -3.88
N HIS A 626 15.33 -2.21 -4.09
CA HIS A 626 14.76 -1.18 -3.22
C HIS A 626 13.32 -1.57 -2.89
N GLU A 627 13.16 -2.34 -1.83
CA GLU A 627 11.90 -2.41 -1.09
C GLU A 627 12.21 -2.34 0.41
N PHE A 628 11.39 -1.59 1.13
CA PHE A 628 11.62 -1.16 2.51
C PHE A 628 11.61 -2.35 3.45
N ILE A 629 12.79 -2.67 3.99
CA ILE A 629 12.98 -3.82 4.84
C ILE A 629 12.29 -3.57 6.19
N ASP A 630 11.35 -4.44 6.56
CA ASP A 630 10.77 -4.50 7.90
C ASP A 630 11.81 -4.98 8.92
N THR A 631 12.82 -4.16 9.25
CA THR A 631 13.95 -4.59 10.09
C THR A 631 13.67 -4.46 11.58
N LEU A 632 14.29 -5.33 12.38
CA LEU A 632 14.51 -5.10 13.82
C LEU A 632 15.86 -4.42 14.10
N ALA A 633 16.45 -3.73 13.13
CA ALA A 633 17.71 -3.03 13.34
C ALA A 633 17.56 -1.99 14.47
N PRO A 634 18.58 -1.73 15.31
CA PRO A 634 18.45 -0.87 16.49
C PRO A 634 17.95 0.56 16.23
N ASP A 635 18.05 1.02 14.99
CA ASP A 635 17.61 2.31 14.46
C ASP A 635 16.24 2.24 13.74
N SER A 636 15.72 1.05 13.46
CA SER A 636 14.40 0.85 12.86
C SER A 636 13.27 1.36 13.77
N PRO A 637 12.22 2.00 13.20
CA PRO A 637 11.01 2.35 13.96
C PRO A 637 10.44 1.18 14.77
N ARG A 638 10.51 -0.06 14.25
CA ARG A 638 9.97 -1.24 14.93
C ARG A 638 10.80 -1.75 16.11
N SER A 639 12.08 -1.39 16.19
CA SER A 639 12.96 -1.76 17.32
C SER A 639 12.89 -0.77 18.48
N GLN A 640 12.27 0.40 18.28
CA GLN A 640 12.16 1.43 19.29
C GLN A 640 11.34 0.93 20.52
N PRO A 641 11.85 1.15 21.75
CA PRO A 641 11.29 0.60 22.98
C PRO A 641 9.86 1.07 23.31
#